data_AF-A0A1S3RVC1-F1
#
_entry.id   AF-A0A1S3RVC1-F1
#
_cell.length_a   1.000
_cell.length_b   1.000
_cell.length_c   1.000
_cell.angle_alpha   90.00
_cell.angle_beta   90.00
_cell.angle_gamma   90.00
#
_symmetry.space_group_name_H-M   'P 1'
#
loop_
_entity.id
_entity.type
_entity.pdbx_description
1 polymer ?
#
loop_
_entity_poly.entity_id
_entity_poly.type
_entity_poly.pdbx_seq_one_letter_code
_entity_poly.pdbx_strand_id
1 'polypeptide(L)'
;MNSCLHKEENARAVENAIRTAVNTVMDVIYNMNSTKILEYERKVAERDKENETLKYKLKKAEDELTTFRVGLSFELSGLSPERDFGKPMCHENEVASENDWRMDFPSLNAGTPGLSADRARSQSPSAIPVTSPVIKEEPADTGSFYIKWEMSEESIAEQQEGLGPMHVLGKESDGTSSVAGSQSPGDRRSELSEETSTEHVKRRLSTAETQRQYRERIRADPEKLRAYKERAKCREEEDDDEDWISNFHVPWQQTPESLRRAIAEGRRVEAADRRLMVRITVDAMRVHCLNPNKKVCAEIAKAIVAEYPESFADLSKEGELLSRRYSSLLTQIKTRVEHVNRNTENRIRRPKTSKKGEHSNRQAKTARTKVDSYGCINWHPQDLPEGETPESLENKRQIMATIFNSAGPRGVDRGDVDEFMRLTYINQRHMINAWPAPSIGDVKEQWPFLFTKRWLCAHFHMLTGVEIDRCLSDALLSKGKTIVNFFRSQKPNWRRGIQSLLNDIEGDVSNNKDLTACAAILLVLSHFREKEDSLFLLADVNDTQMDVEAQLHLPATPRLIMLGSSLLASSKWMVSIEGRVVCVLENQSDFAAALSVLFGCFYVFNTEYQETASATLELIQRFLVGINPNEGTKCSSYLDSEAGVSRRTGRVVQRKTDAVATFLKDLTEFEW
;
A
#
# COMPACT_ATOMS: atom_id res chain seq x y z
N MET A 1 -33.06 -58.66 -15.29
CA MET A 1 -31.59 -58.65 -15.44
C MET A 1 -31.05 -57.37 -16.09
N ASN A 2 -31.69 -56.81 -17.13
CA ASN A 2 -31.16 -55.64 -17.88
C ASN A 2 -30.97 -54.34 -17.08
N SER A 3 -31.74 -54.07 -16.01
CA SER A 3 -31.60 -52.84 -15.21
C SER A 3 -30.39 -52.84 -14.27
N CYS A 4 -29.90 -54.02 -13.88
CA CYS A 4 -28.75 -54.15 -12.98
C CYS A 4 -27.43 -53.93 -13.74
N LEU A 5 -27.32 -54.50 -14.95
CA LEU A 5 -26.15 -54.34 -15.83
C LEU A 5 -25.92 -52.88 -16.23
N HIS A 6 -27.00 -52.15 -16.52
CA HIS A 6 -26.90 -50.74 -16.93
C HIS A 6 -26.44 -49.82 -15.79
N LYS A 7 -26.77 -50.15 -14.54
CA LYS A 7 -26.26 -49.42 -13.36
C LYS A 7 -24.78 -49.68 -13.13
N GLU A 8 -24.32 -50.89 -13.41
CA GLU A 8 -22.92 -51.28 -13.26
C GLU A 8 -22.03 -50.67 -14.37
N GLU A 9 -22.51 -50.62 -15.61
CA GLU A 9 -21.85 -49.91 -16.71
C GLU A 9 -21.76 -48.41 -16.44
N ASN A 10 -22.84 -47.79 -15.97
CA ASN A 10 -22.84 -46.37 -15.61
C ASN A 10 -21.88 -46.07 -14.45
N ALA A 11 -21.80 -46.96 -13.44
CA ALA A 11 -20.84 -46.82 -12.34
C ALA A 11 -19.39 -46.90 -12.84
N ARG A 12 -19.07 -47.85 -13.74
CA ARG A 12 -17.73 -47.96 -14.35
C ARG A 12 -17.39 -46.77 -15.24
N ALA A 13 -18.37 -46.23 -15.97
CA ALA A 13 -18.17 -45.04 -16.79
C ALA A 13 -17.84 -43.80 -15.94
N VAL A 14 -18.53 -43.63 -14.80
CA VAL A 14 -18.25 -42.56 -13.84
C VAL A 14 -16.86 -42.74 -13.20
N GLU A 15 -16.49 -43.96 -12.81
CA GLU A 15 -15.16 -44.23 -12.24
C GLU A 15 -14.04 -43.92 -13.24
N ASN A 16 -14.20 -44.32 -14.51
CA ASN A 16 -13.23 -44.02 -15.56
C ASN A 16 -13.14 -42.52 -15.86
N ALA A 17 -14.26 -41.80 -15.83
CA ALA A 17 -14.28 -40.34 -16.00
C ALA A 17 -13.53 -39.63 -14.85
N ILE A 18 -13.74 -40.06 -13.60
CA ILE A 18 -13.04 -39.54 -12.43
C ILE A 18 -11.53 -39.81 -12.55
N ARG A 19 -11.14 -41.04 -12.89
CA ARG A 19 -9.73 -41.42 -13.06
C ARG A 19 -9.04 -40.59 -14.15
N THR A 20 -9.73 -40.36 -15.26
CA THR A 20 -9.22 -39.53 -16.37
C THR A 20 -9.07 -38.07 -15.94
N ALA A 21 -10.05 -37.52 -15.20
CA ALA A 21 -9.98 -36.16 -14.70
C ALA A 21 -8.82 -35.97 -13.71
N VAL A 22 -8.60 -36.93 -12.80
CA VAL A 22 -7.48 -36.90 -11.84
C VAL A 22 -6.13 -36.95 -12.57
N ASN A 23 -5.97 -37.85 -13.54
CA ASN A 23 -4.73 -37.95 -14.32
C ASN A 23 -4.45 -36.66 -15.11
N THR A 24 -5.48 -36.05 -15.69
CA THR A 24 -5.33 -34.77 -16.42
C THR A 24 -4.87 -33.64 -15.51
N VAL A 25 -5.44 -33.54 -14.29
CA VAL A 25 -5.03 -32.53 -13.31
C VAL A 25 -3.59 -32.78 -12.85
N MET A 26 -3.22 -34.03 -12.59
CA MET A 26 -1.85 -34.40 -12.21
C MET A 26 -0.84 -34.06 -13.30
N ASP A 27 -1.14 -34.34 -14.57
CA ASP A 27 -0.27 -33.99 -15.69
C ASP A 27 -0.09 -32.48 -15.84
N VAL A 28 -1.17 -31.70 -15.68
CA VAL A 28 -1.09 -30.23 -15.73
C VAL A 28 -0.23 -29.70 -14.58
N ILE A 29 -0.41 -30.20 -13.35
CA ILE A 29 0.38 -29.79 -12.19
C ILE A 29 1.85 -30.17 -12.38
N TYR A 30 2.13 -31.39 -12.83
CA TYR A 30 3.49 -31.88 -13.04
C TYR A 30 4.22 -31.10 -14.13
N ASN A 31 3.55 -30.82 -15.25
CA ASN A 31 4.13 -30.05 -16.35
C ASN A 31 4.33 -28.56 -15.98
N MET A 32 3.37 -27.95 -15.27
CA MET A 32 3.51 -26.57 -14.78
C MET A 32 4.63 -26.45 -13.75
N ASN A 33 4.76 -27.39 -12.82
CA ASN A 33 5.84 -27.40 -11.84
C ASN A 33 7.19 -27.64 -12.49
N SER A 34 7.31 -28.61 -13.40
CA SER A 34 8.56 -28.88 -14.12
C SER A 34 9.03 -27.67 -14.93
N THR A 35 8.10 -26.99 -15.61
CA THR A 35 8.41 -25.78 -16.39
C THR A 35 8.87 -24.63 -15.48
N LYS A 36 8.20 -24.42 -14.35
CA LYS A 36 8.58 -23.38 -13.38
C LYS A 36 9.93 -23.67 -12.74
N ILE A 37 10.21 -24.93 -12.39
CA ILE A 37 11.50 -25.36 -11.83
C ILE A 37 12.63 -25.03 -12.81
N LEU A 38 12.49 -25.42 -14.08
CA LEU A 38 13.48 -25.12 -15.11
C LEU A 38 13.66 -23.60 -15.35
N GLU A 39 12.58 -22.82 -15.23
CA GLU A 39 12.67 -21.36 -15.33
C GLU A 39 13.41 -20.74 -14.14
N TYR A 40 13.20 -21.26 -12.93
CA TYR A 40 13.93 -20.83 -11.73
C TYR A 40 15.40 -21.21 -11.81
N GLU A 41 15.73 -22.44 -12.20
CA GLU A 41 17.11 -22.88 -12.39
C GLU A 41 17.86 -22.00 -13.39
N ARG A 42 17.21 -21.63 -14.51
CA ARG A 42 17.79 -20.71 -15.48
C ARG A 42 18.06 -19.33 -14.91
N LYS A 43 17.11 -18.77 -14.14
CA LYS A 43 17.25 -17.45 -13.51
C LYS A 43 18.37 -17.44 -12.47
N VAL A 44 18.50 -18.51 -11.69
CA VAL A 44 19.58 -18.69 -10.72
C VAL A 44 20.93 -18.71 -11.45
N ALA A 45 21.07 -19.54 -12.50
CA ALA A 45 22.31 -19.60 -13.28
C ALA A 45 22.69 -18.26 -13.93
N GLU A 46 21.71 -17.48 -14.40
CA GLU A 46 21.95 -16.13 -14.95
C GLU A 46 22.43 -15.16 -13.86
N ARG A 47 21.82 -15.19 -12.67
CA ARG A 47 22.24 -14.37 -11.51
C ARG A 47 23.62 -14.75 -11.01
N ASP A 48 23.96 -16.03 -11.00
CA ASP A 48 25.30 -16.51 -10.61
C ASP A 48 26.37 -16.02 -11.58
N LYS A 49 26.09 -16.06 -12.89
CA LYS A 49 26.99 -15.51 -13.91
C LYS A 49 27.18 -14.00 -13.76
N GLU A 50 26.12 -13.27 -13.43
CA GLU A 50 26.19 -11.83 -13.17
C GLU A 50 27.00 -11.54 -11.89
N ASN A 51 26.80 -12.32 -10.83
CA ASN A 51 27.59 -12.22 -9.59
C ASN A 51 29.08 -12.47 -9.84
N GLU A 52 29.45 -13.49 -10.62
CA GLU A 52 30.86 -13.73 -10.97
C GLU A 52 31.45 -12.58 -11.79
N THR A 53 30.67 -12.01 -12.71
CA THR A 53 31.09 -10.83 -13.48
C THR A 53 31.32 -9.61 -12.57
N LEU A 54 30.45 -9.42 -11.57
CA LEU A 54 30.57 -8.34 -10.59
C LEU A 54 31.76 -8.54 -9.66
N LYS A 55 32.01 -9.76 -9.18
CA LYS A 55 33.20 -10.11 -8.39
C LYS A 55 34.49 -9.80 -9.17
N TYR A 56 34.54 -10.16 -10.45
CA TYR A 56 35.71 -9.84 -11.28
C TYR A 56 35.94 -8.33 -11.41
N LYS A 57 34.87 -7.55 -11.62
CA LYS A 57 34.96 -6.08 -11.69
C LYS A 57 35.40 -5.46 -10.36
N LEU A 58 34.90 -6.00 -9.26
CA LEU A 58 35.24 -5.54 -7.91
C LEU A 58 36.72 -5.80 -7.62
N LYS A 59 37.20 -7.01 -7.89
CA LYS A 59 38.63 -7.36 -7.78
C LYS A 59 39.52 -6.45 -8.63
N LYS A 60 39.12 -6.18 -9.88
CA LYS A 60 39.85 -5.26 -10.75
C LYS A 60 39.90 -3.84 -10.18
N ALA A 61 38.80 -3.33 -9.63
CA ALA A 61 38.76 -2.02 -8.99
C ALA A 61 39.61 -1.96 -7.70
N GLU A 62 39.63 -3.05 -6.92
CA GLU A 62 40.51 -3.20 -5.76
C GLU A 62 42.00 -3.20 -6.16
N ASP A 63 42.36 -3.92 -7.23
CA ASP A 63 43.73 -3.93 -7.76
C ASP A 63 44.16 -2.54 -8.27
N GLU A 64 43.26 -1.82 -8.95
CA GLU A 64 43.48 -0.43 -9.39
C GLU A 64 43.69 0.50 -8.18
N LEU A 65 42.82 0.42 -7.17
CA LEU A 65 42.96 1.20 -5.92
C LEU A 65 44.25 0.88 -5.17
N THR A 66 44.65 -0.38 -5.14
CA THR A 66 45.90 -0.83 -4.52
C THR A 66 47.10 -0.26 -5.26
N THR A 67 47.05 -0.25 -6.60
CA THR A 67 48.09 0.35 -7.46
C THR A 67 48.18 1.87 -7.23
N PHE A 68 47.06 2.58 -7.14
CA PHE A 68 47.03 4.01 -6.79
C PHE A 68 47.61 4.28 -5.39
N ARG A 69 47.29 3.43 -4.41
CA ARG A 69 47.80 3.55 -3.04
C ARG A 69 49.31 3.33 -2.96
N VAL A 70 49.84 2.37 -3.73
CA VAL A 70 51.29 2.14 -3.86
C VAL A 70 51.98 3.29 -4.60
N GLY A 71 51.35 3.85 -5.65
CA GLY A 71 51.85 5.02 -6.38
C GLY A 71 51.97 6.27 -5.50
N LEU A 72 50.95 6.55 -4.67
CA LEU A 72 50.98 7.63 -3.68
C LEU A 72 52.06 7.41 -2.60
N SER A 73 52.35 6.16 -2.26
CA SER A 73 53.42 5.82 -1.29
C SER A 73 54.82 6.06 -1.88
N PHE A 74 54.98 5.92 -3.20
CA PHE A 74 56.23 6.20 -3.91
C PHE A 74 56.48 7.71 -4.06
N GLU A 75 55.44 8.52 -4.31
CA GLU A 75 55.56 9.98 -4.38
C GLU A 75 55.84 10.63 -3.01
N LEU A 76 55.39 10.02 -1.90
CA LEU A 76 55.66 10.49 -0.54
C LEU A 76 57.05 10.11 0.01
N SER A 77 57.80 9.26 -0.70
CA SER A 77 59.16 8.85 -0.32
C SER A 77 60.25 9.80 -0.86
N GLY A 78 59.89 10.81 -1.65
CA GLY A 78 60.82 11.75 -2.30
C GLY A 78 61.16 13.02 -1.52
N LEU A 79 60.59 13.24 -0.33
CA LEU A 79 60.83 14.45 0.47
C LEU A 79 61.05 14.11 1.95
N SER A 80 62.30 14.19 2.38
CA SER A 80 62.69 14.45 3.77
C SER A 80 63.75 15.56 3.74
N PRO A 81 63.86 16.42 4.78
CA PRO A 81 64.72 16.00 5.89
C PRO A 81 64.27 16.38 7.32
N GLU A 82 64.61 15.46 8.23
CA GLU A 82 65.21 15.63 9.58
C GLU A 82 64.46 16.31 10.75
N ARG A 83 64.13 15.48 11.75
CA ARG A 83 64.67 15.43 13.15
C ARG A 83 63.65 14.76 14.07
N ASP A 84 63.90 14.05 15.16
CA ASP A 84 64.92 13.15 15.71
C ASP A 84 64.33 12.71 17.07
N PHE A 85 64.74 11.53 17.56
CA PHE A 85 64.53 10.91 18.88
C PHE A 85 63.18 10.28 19.30
N GLY A 86 63.21 8.94 19.50
CA GLY A 86 62.57 8.30 20.67
C GLY A 86 61.70 7.04 20.45
N LYS A 87 62.32 5.88 20.19
CA LYS A 87 61.76 4.51 20.42
C LYS A 87 61.90 4.12 21.93
N PRO A 88 61.40 2.98 22.49
CA PRO A 88 60.81 1.74 21.90
C PRO A 88 59.52 1.25 22.66
N MET A 89 58.78 0.18 22.34
CA MET A 89 59.10 -1.27 22.38
C MET A 89 57.92 -2.11 21.83
N CYS A 90 58.26 -3.26 21.26
CA CYS A 90 57.42 -4.25 20.60
C CYS A 90 56.73 -5.22 21.59
N HIS A 91 55.71 -5.95 21.12
CA HIS A 91 55.66 -7.42 21.26
C HIS A 91 54.85 -8.07 20.12
N GLU A 92 55.45 -9.09 19.52
CA GLU A 92 54.95 -9.93 18.42
C GLU A 92 54.23 -11.19 18.91
N ASN A 93 53.52 -11.83 17.95
CA ASN A 93 53.02 -13.22 17.87
C ASN A 93 51.65 -13.47 18.52
N GLU A 94 50.65 -14.04 17.85
CA GLU A 94 50.63 -15.37 17.22
C GLU A 94 49.72 -15.50 15.97
N VAL A 95 49.91 -16.64 15.30
CA VAL A 95 49.55 -17.03 13.92
C VAL A 95 48.31 -17.94 13.88
N ALA A 96 47.52 -17.79 12.80
CA ALA A 96 46.64 -18.74 12.10
C ALA A 96 45.55 -19.55 12.84
N SER A 97 44.33 -19.50 12.28
CA SER A 97 43.57 -20.71 11.92
C SER A 97 42.43 -20.35 10.95
N GLU A 98 42.54 -20.82 9.70
CA GLU A 98 41.41 -20.97 8.77
C GLU A 98 40.50 -22.08 9.30
N ASN A 99 39.18 -21.83 9.36
CA ASN A 99 38.21 -22.92 9.50
C ASN A 99 37.05 -22.77 8.50
N ASP A 100 37.04 -23.81 7.65
CA ASP A 100 36.01 -24.35 6.78
C ASP A 100 34.63 -24.44 7.47
N TRP A 101 33.58 -23.94 6.82
CA TRP A 101 32.18 -24.18 7.24
C TRP A 101 31.43 -24.87 6.11
N ARG A 102 31.54 -26.21 6.08
CA ARG A 102 30.58 -27.11 5.42
C ARG A 102 29.22 -27.03 6.10
N MET A 103 28.17 -26.91 5.30
CA MET A 103 26.77 -27.01 5.73
C MET A 103 26.20 -28.34 5.21
N ASP A 104 25.92 -29.27 6.12
CA ASP A 104 25.20 -30.51 5.84
C ASP A 104 23.68 -30.29 5.98
N PHE A 105 22.91 -30.76 4.99
CA PHE A 105 21.44 -30.77 4.99
C PHE A 105 20.91 -32.15 5.42
N PRO A 106 20.00 -32.25 6.42
CA PRO A 106 19.30 -33.49 6.71
C PRO A 106 18.09 -33.73 5.78
N SER A 107 18.07 -34.92 5.19
CA SER A 107 17.00 -35.47 4.34
C SER A 107 15.74 -35.81 5.16
N LEU A 108 14.57 -35.46 4.61
CA LEU A 108 13.24 -35.88 5.09
C LEU A 108 12.95 -37.32 4.69
N ASN A 109 12.66 -38.18 5.67
CA ASN A 109 12.09 -39.50 5.45
C ASN A 109 10.58 -39.48 5.71
N ALA A 110 9.85 -40.06 4.76
CA ALA A 110 8.42 -40.32 4.80
C ALA A 110 8.08 -41.47 5.76
N GLY A 111 6.90 -41.39 6.39
CA GLY A 111 6.32 -42.48 7.17
C GLY A 111 4.89 -42.17 7.62
N THR A 112 3.90 -42.72 6.91
CA THR A 112 2.57 -43.11 7.42
C THR A 112 2.66 -44.60 7.82
N PRO A 113 1.81 -45.17 8.72
CA PRO A 113 0.34 -45.25 8.55
C PRO A 113 -0.51 -45.32 9.87
N GLY A 114 -1.85 -45.34 9.73
CA GLY A 114 -2.71 -46.13 10.64
C GLY A 114 -3.98 -45.51 11.23
N LEU A 115 -5.10 -45.66 10.51
CA LEU A 115 -6.50 -45.95 10.90
C LEU A 115 -6.99 -45.79 12.36
N SER A 116 -8.18 -45.17 12.54
CA SER A 116 -9.39 -45.79 13.14
C SER A 116 -10.63 -44.89 13.00
N ALA A 117 -11.77 -45.52 12.77
CA ALA A 117 -13.08 -44.93 12.51
C ALA A 117 -13.88 -44.66 13.80
N ASP A 118 -14.84 -43.72 13.77
CA ASP A 118 -16.18 -43.98 14.28
C ASP A 118 -17.25 -42.98 13.81
N ARG A 119 -18.49 -43.36 14.09
CA ARG A 119 -19.71 -43.24 13.29
C ARG A 119 -20.74 -42.27 13.91
N ALA A 120 -21.80 -41.98 13.14
CA ALA A 120 -23.16 -41.58 13.55
C ALA A 120 -23.42 -40.09 13.88
N ARG A 121 -24.59 -39.48 13.65
CA ARG A 121 -25.79 -39.71 12.80
C ARG A 121 -26.70 -38.47 13.03
N SER A 122 -27.17 -37.85 11.94
CA SER A 122 -28.56 -37.38 11.71
C SER A 122 -29.27 -36.36 12.64
N GLN A 123 -29.87 -35.32 12.04
CA GLN A 123 -31.32 -34.99 11.97
C GLN A 123 -31.62 -33.47 12.03
N SER A 124 -32.13 -32.93 10.92
CA SER A 124 -33.14 -31.83 10.85
C SER A 124 -34.53 -32.39 11.27
N PRO A 125 -35.67 -31.65 11.42
CA PRO A 125 -36.13 -30.53 10.57
C PRO A 125 -37.12 -29.47 11.16
N SER A 126 -37.48 -28.47 10.32
CA SER A 126 -38.80 -27.78 10.16
C SER A 126 -39.44 -26.99 11.34
N ALA A 127 -40.35 -26.00 11.19
CA ALA A 127 -41.11 -25.41 10.08
C ALA A 127 -41.71 -24.03 10.52
N ILE A 128 -42.11 -23.22 9.52
CA ILE A 128 -42.88 -21.95 9.53
C ILE A 128 -44.40 -22.22 9.80
N PRO A 129 -45.34 -21.25 10.05
CA PRO A 129 -45.95 -20.36 9.01
C PRO A 129 -46.48 -18.94 9.48
N VAL A 130 -46.47 -17.86 8.65
CA VAL A 130 -47.58 -17.19 7.85
C VAL A 130 -48.55 -16.34 8.74
N THR A 131 -48.87 -15.02 8.54
CA THR A 131 -49.65 -14.32 7.48
C THR A 131 -49.64 -12.76 7.56
N SER A 132 -49.76 -12.11 6.39
CA SER A 132 -50.02 -10.66 6.03
C SER A 132 -51.48 -10.18 6.35
N PRO A 133 -52.10 -9.05 5.85
CA PRO A 133 -51.75 -8.02 4.82
C PRO A 133 -52.23 -6.55 5.09
N VAL A 134 -52.18 -5.65 4.06
CA VAL A 134 -53.00 -4.43 3.72
C VAL A 134 -52.11 -3.29 3.15
N ILE A 135 -52.02 -3.07 1.82
CA ILE A 135 -52.79 -2.19 0.87
C ILE A 135 -52.64 -0.66 1.19
N LYS A 136 -51.82 0.14 0.45
CA LYS A 136 -52.12 0.99 -0.75
C LYS A 136 -53.12 2.15 -0.44
N GLU A 137 -52.97 3.45 -0.73
CA GLU A 137 -52.28 4.23 -1.79
C GLU A 137 -51.90 5.67 -1.35
N GLU A 138 -50.99 6.27 -2.16
CA GLU A 138 -50.52 7.66 -2.35
C GLU A 138 -51.59 8.64 -2.93
N PRO A 139 -51.33 9.91 -3.39
CA PRO A 139 -50.06 10.69 -3.53
C PRO A 139 -50.08 12.19 -3.12
N ALA A 140 -48.90 12.81 -3.04
CA ALA A 140 -48.68 14.18 -3.55
C ALA A 140 -47.20 14.43 -3.89
N ASP A 141 -47.01 15.00 -5.07
CA ASP A 141 -45.84 15.09 -5.93
C ASP A 141 -44.84 16.21 -5.55
N THR A 142 -43.55 15.90 -5.40
CA THR A 142 -42.45 16.85 -5.66
C THR A 142 -41.22 16.08 -6.19
N GLY A 143 -40.91 16.31 -7.46
CA GLY A 143 -39.97 15.53 -8.26
C GLY A 143 -38.50 15.62 -7.83
N SER A 144 -37.90 14.45 -7.63
CA SER A 144 -36.45 14.21 -7.64
C SER A 144 -36.09 13.51 -8.96
N PHE A 145 -35.28 14.17 -9.79
CA PHE A 145 -34.73 13.57 -11.01
C PHE A 145 -33.55 12.66 -10.65
N TYR A 146 -33.80 11.35 -10.63
CA TYR A 146 -32.78 10.31 -10.71
C TYR A 146 -32.33 10.11 -12.16
N ILE A 147 -31.03 10.16 -12.44
CA ILE A 147 -30.47 9.64 -13.68
C ILE A 147 -30.21 8.14 -13.49
N LYS A 148 -30.98 7.34 -14.23
CA LYS A 148 -30.91 5.89 -14.38
C LYS A 148 -29.53 5.47 -14.89
N TRP A 149 -28.85 4.62 -14.12
CA TRP A 149 -27.66 3.89 -14.55
C TRP A 149 -28.14 2.61 -15.23
N GLU A 150 -28.03 2.55 -16.55
CA GLU A 150 -28.32 1.34 -17.29
C GLU A 150 -27.18 0.33 -17.11
N MET A 151 -27.53 -0.74 -16.39
CA MET A 151 -26.84 -2.02 -16.39
C MET A 151 -27.15 -2.69 -17.73
N SER A 152 -26.12 -3.08 -18.48
CA SER A 152 -26.26 -4.05 -19.56
C SER A 152 -25.91 -5.43 -19.02
N GLU A 153 -26.93 -6.21 -18.67
CA GLU A 153 -26.89 -7.67 -18.73
C GLU A 153 -27.81 -8.08 -19.87
N GLU A 154 -27.26 -8.70 -20.91
CA GLU A 154 -28.03 -9.49 -21.88
C GLU A 154 -27.50 -10.92 -21.86
N SER A 155 -28.35 -11.81 -21.38
CA SER A 155 -28.33 -13.25 -21.61
C SER A 155 -29.79 -13.61 -21.88
N ILE A 156 -30.07 -14.31 -23.00
CA ILE A 156 -31.01 -15.44 -23.12
C ILE A 156 -30.91 -16.00 -24.55
N ALA A 157 -31.12 -17.31 -24.64
CA ALA A 157 -30.86 -18.21 -25.75
C ALA A 157 -32.05 -18.45 -26.70
N GLU A 158 -31.74 -19.16 -27.81
CA GLU A 158 -32.57 -20.06 -28.65
C GLU A 158 -33.71 -19.53 -29.55
N GLN A 159 -33.60 -19.71 -30.89
CA GLN A 159 -34.28 -20.78 -31.68
C GLN A 159 -34.14 -20.62 -33.23
N GLN A 160 -33.53 -21.65 -33.85
CA GLN A 160 -34.00 -22.54 -34.94
C GLN A 160 -34.42 -22.10 -36.38
N GLU A 161 -34.00 -22.99 -37.32
CA GLU A 161 -34.38 -23.27 -38.74
C GLU A 161 -33.70 -22.48 -39.89
N GLY A 162 -33.17 -23.08 -40.96
CA GLY A 162 -33.05 -24.47 -41.41
C GLY A 162 -32.49 -24.58 -42.85
N LEU A 163 -32.15 -25.83 -43.25
CA LEU A 163 -31.79 -26.41 -44.58
C LEU A 163 -30.34 -26.93 -44.73
N GLY A 164 -30.19 -28.27 -44.62
CA GLY A 164 -29.00 -29.07 -44.97
C GLY A 164 -28.95 -29.46 -46.47
N PRO A 165 -28.45 -30.66 -46.88
CA PRO A 165 -27.71 -31.71 -46.16
C PRO A 165 -26.45 -32.21 -46.93
N MET A 166 -25.55 -32.98 -46.28
CA MET A 166 -24.97 -34.17 -46.94
C MET A 166 -24.33 -35.16 -45.95
N HIS A 167 -24.92 -36.36 -45.95
CA HIS A 167 -24.43 -37.72 -45.67
C HIS A 167 -23.07 -37.97 -45.02
N VAL A 168 -23.13 -38.80 -43.96
CA VAL A 168 -22.05 -39.68 -43.47
C VAL A 168 -22.18 -41.06 -44.15
N LEU A 169 -21.04 -41.58 -44.59
CA LEU A 169 -20.66 -43.00 -44.75
C LEU A 169 -19.14 -42.96 -44.51
N GLY A 170 -18.55 -43.49 -43.44
CA GLY A 170 -18.75 -44.77 -42.80
C GLY A 170 -17.48 -45.58 -43.05
N LYS A 171 -16.67 -45.82 -42.01
CA LYS A 171 -15.98 -47.11 -41.76
C LYS A 171 -15.10 -47.06 -40.50
N GLU A 172 -15.48 -47.95 -39.59
CA GLU A 172 -14.68 -48.71 -38.63
C GLU A 172 -13.47 -49.37 -39.36
N SER A 173 -12.42 -49.90 -38.75
CA SER A 173 -12.29 -50.61 -37.48
C SER A 173 -10.80 -50.89 -37.19
N ASP A 174 -10.55 -51.33 -35.95
CA ASP A 174 -9.56 -52.31 -35.52
C ASP A 174 -8.06 -52.04 -35.52
N GLY A 175 -7.42 -52.47 -34.42
CA GLY A 175 -6.09 -53.05 -34.50
C GLY A 175 -5.12 -52.69 -33.38
N THR A 176 -5.41 -53.13 -32.15
CA THR A 176 -4.44 -53.44 -31.10
C THR A 176 -3.12 -54.04 -31.60
N SER A 177 -1.98 -53.55 -31.09
CA SER A 177 -1.07 -54.31 -30.19
C SER A 177 0.41 -53.94 -30.32
N SER A 178 1.10 -54.14 -29.19
CA SER A 178 2.54 -54.42 -29.04
C SER A 178 3.49 -53.20 -29.14
N VAL A 179 4.05 -52.73 -28.03
CA VAL A 179 5.18 -53.27 -27.23
C VAL A 179 6.54 -52.78 -27.78
N ALA A 180 7.21 -52.04 -26.90
CA ALA A 180 8.64 -51.96 -26.63
C ALA A 180 9.64 -52.08 -27.79
N GLY A 181 10.52 -51.08 -27.89
CA GLY A 181 11.71 -51.17 -28.72
C GLY A 181 12.60 -49.95 -28.60
N SER A 182 13.21 -49.79 -27.43
CA SER A 182 14.37 -48.93 -27.24
C SER A 182 15.46 -49.27 -28.26
N GLN A 183 15.96 -48.28 -29.01
CA GLN A 183 17.36 -48.17 -29.45
C GLN A 183 17.55 -46.88 -30.28
N SER A 184 18.19 -45.88 -29.66
CA SER A 184 19.23 -45.08 -30.35
C SER A 184 20.39 -46.00 -30.75
N PRO A 185 21.30 -45.67 -31.68
CA PRO A 185 21.80 -44.31 -31.98
C PRO A 185 22.15 -44.06 -33.46
N GLY A 186 22.63 -42.86 -33.78
CA GLY A 186 23.62 -42.72 -34.85
C GLY A 186 23.43 -41.53 -35.78
N ASP A 187 24.22 -40.49 -35.51
CA ASP A 187 24.62 -39.43 -36.42
C ASP A 187 24.68 -39.80 -37.90
N ARG A 188 24.10 -38.95 -38.75
CA ARG A 188 24.74 -38.55 -40.00
C ARG A 188 24.33 -37.13 -40.40
N ARG A 189 25.38 -36.33 -40.58
CA ARG A 189 25.44 -34.94 -41.06
C ARG A 189 25.41 -34.92 -42.60
N SER A 190 25.12 -33.74 -43.16
CA SER A 190 24.99 -33.38 -44.60
C SER A 190 23.64 -33.75 -45.22
N GLU A 191 22.95 -32.90 -45.97
CA GLU A 191 23.34 -31.67 -46.67
C GLU A 191 22.08 -30.88 -47.08
N LEU A 192 22.27 -29.60 -47.37
CA LEU A 192 21.25 -28.62 -47.78
C LEU A 192 20.55 -28.97 -49.10
N SER A 193 19.25 -28.66 -49.16
CA SER A 193 18.55 -28.02 -50.31
C SER A 193 17.16 -27.63 -49.80
N GLU A 194 16.94 -26.34 -49.49
CA GLU A 194 16.22 -25.39 -50.35
C GLU A 194 14.94 -25.97 -50.97
N GLU A 195 13.79 -25.72 -50.33
CA GLU A 195 12.70 -24.98 -50.97
C GLU A 195 11.65 -24.55 -49.95
N THR A 196 11.39 -23.25 -49.97
CA THR A 196 10.49 -22.50 -49.11
C THR A 196 9.03 -22.76 -49.49
N SER A 197 8.21 -23.18 -48.52
CA SER A 197 6.78 -22.91 -48.52
C SER A 197 6.37 -22.34 -47.16
N THR A 198 5.66 -21.23 -47.22
CA THR A 198 5.43 -20.26 -46.16
C THR A 198 4.28 -20.66 -45.24
N GLU A 199 4.55 -20.82 -43.94
CA GLU A 199 3.54 -20.64 -42.89
C GLU A 199 3.93 -19.45 -41.99
N HIS A 200 3.12 -18.39 -42.06
CA HIS A 200 3.27 -17.17 -41.29
C HIS A 200 2.97 -17.40 -39.80
N VAL A 201 4.00 -17.66 -39.00
CA VAL A 201 3.90 -17.50 -37.54
C VAL A 201 4.08 -16.02 -37.19
N LYS A 202 2.99 -15.34 -36.82
CA LYS A 202 3.02 -13.94 -36.34
C LYS A 202 3.89 -13.85 -35.08
N ARG A 203 5.13 -13.41 -35.24
CA ARG A 203 6.03 -13.04 -34.13
C ARG A 203 5.43 -11.86 -33.37
N ARG A 204 5.10 -12.04 -32.09
CA ARG A 204 4.71 -10.92 -31.21
C ARG A 204 5.92 -9.98 -31.05
N LEU A 205 5.75 -8.73 -31.49
CA LEU A 205 6.77 -7.69 -31.41
C LEU A 205 7.01 -7.29 -29.95
N SER A 206 8.27 -7.02 -29.61
CA SER A 206 8.65 -6.45 -28.32
C SER A 206 8.06 -5.05 -28.14
N THR A 207 7.83 -4.64 -26.90
CA THR A 207 7.36 -3.28 -26.55
C THR A 207 8.27 -2.20 -27.16
N ALA A 208 9.58 -2.46 -27.24
CA ALA A 208 10.55 -1.54 -27.85
C ALA A 208 10.38 -1.41 -29.37
N GLU A 209 10.08 -2.53 -30.06
CA GLU A 209 9.85 -2.54 -31.51
C GLU A 209 8.53 -1.86 -31.86
N THR A 210 7.50 -2.10 -31.05
CA THR A 210 6.19 -1.42 -31.17
C THR A 210 6.34 0.09 -31.03
N GLN A 211 7.16 0.53 -30.07
CA GLN A 211 7.41 1.95 -29.83
C GLN A 211 8.26 2.59 -30.94
N ARG A 212 9.19 1.84 -31.53
CA ARG A 212 9.98 2.28 -32.69
C ARG A 212 9.11 2.46 -33.93
N GLN A 213 8.29 1.47 -34.26
CA GLN A 213 7.34 1.53 -35.38
C GLN A 213 6.26 2.61 -35.21
N TYR A 214 5.87 2.90 -33.97
CA TYR A 214 4.98 4.02 -33.67
C TYR A 214 5.66 5.37 -33.96
N ARG A 215 6.92 5.56 -33.53
CA ARG A 215 7.69 6.78 -33.82
C ARG A 215 7.97 6.95 -35.31
N GLU A 216 8.20 5.85 -36.02
CA GLU A 216 8.38 5.85 -37.48
C GLU A 216 7.08 6.23 -38.21
N ARG A 217 5.92 5.72 -37.77
CA ARG A 217 4.61 6.16 -38.29
C ARG A 217 4.32 7.64 -38.06
N ILE A 218 4.71 8.19 -36.92
CA ILE A 218 4.55 9.62 -36.63
C ILE A 218 5.45 10.48 -37.53
N ARG A 219 6.65 10.01 -37.88
CA ARG A 219 7.56 10.72 -38.80
C ARG A 219 7.14 10.62 -40.27
N ALA A 220 6.49 9.53 -40.66
CA ALA A 220 6.03 9.31 -42.03
C ALA A 220 4.79 10.14 -42.40
N ASP A 221 4.06 10.65 -41.41
CA ASP A 221 2.86 11.49 -41.59
C ASP A 221 3.19 12.97 -41.33
N PRO A 222 3.17 13.83 -42.37
CA PRO A 222 3.56 15.23 -42.26
C PRO A 222 2.70 16.05 -41.27
N GLU A 223 1.41 15.75 -41.14
CA GLU A 223 0.50 16.46 -40.24
C GLU A 223 0.73 16.06 -38.79
N LYS A 224 0.93 14.76 -38.54
CA LYS A 224 1.27 14.27 -37.20
C LYS A 224 2.65 14.74 -36.74
N LEU A 225 3.61 14.83 -37.65
CA LEU A 225 4.94 15.36 -37.34
C LEU A 225 4.89 16.86 -37.00
N ARG A 226 4.04 17.63 -37.69
CA ARG A 226 3.82 19.06 -37.39
C ARG A 226 3.21 19.25 -36.01
N ALA A 227 2.14 18.52 -35.69
CA ALA A 227 1.51 18.53 -34.37
C ALA A 227 2.46 18.05 -33.25
N TYR A 228 3.35 17.09 -33.54
CA TYR A 228 4.38 16.64 -32.61
C TYR A 228 5.43 17.71 -32.33
N LYS A 229 5.88 18.44 -33.36
CA LYS A 229 6.85 19.55 -33.24
C LYS A 229 6.24 20.77 -32.54
N GLU A 230 5.00 21.12 -32.85
CA GLU A 230 4.27 22.21 -32.19
C GLU A 230 4.07 21.93 -30.69
N ARG A 231 3.80 20.66 -30.35
CA ARG A 231 3.72 20.19 -28.96
C ARG A 231 5.07 20.13 -28.23
N ALA A 232 6.17 19.98 -28.96
CA ALA A 232 7.51 20.09 -28.40
C ALA A 232 7.89 21.56 -28.15
N LYS A 233 7.42 22.47 -29.00
CA LYS A 233 7.58 23.91 -28.84
C LYS A 233 6.84 24.45 -27.60
N CYS A 234 5.59 24.01 -27.37
CA CYS A 234 4.85 24.32 -26.13
C CYS A 234 5.46 23.69 -24.85
N ARG A 235 6.50 22.84 -24.96
CA ARG A 235 7.23 22.29 -23.81
C ARG A 235 8.46 23.12 -23.43
N GLU A 236 8.92 23.98 -24.34
CA GLU A 236 10.01 24.93 -24.08
C GLU A 236 9.46 26.26 -23.53
N GLU A 237 8.16 26.52 -23.66
CA GLU A 237 7.42 27.64 -23.05
C GLU A 237 6.95 27.35 -21.60
N GLU A 238 7.48 26.30 -20.94
CA GLU A 238 7.13 25.94 -19.53
C GLU A 238 7.73 26.91 -18.48
N ASP A 239 8.58 27.87 -18.87
CA ASP A 239 9.16 28.90 -18.00
C ASP A 239 8.30 30.20 -17.90
N ASP A 240 7.25 30.37 -18.73
CA ASP A 240 6.34 31.52 -18.69
C ASP A 240 5.11 31.32 -17.77
N ASP A 241 4.93 30.12 -17.20
CA ASP A 241 3.77 29.80 -16.36
C ASP A 241 3.81 30.49 -14.97
N GLU A 242 4.97 30.91 -14.46
CA GLU A 242 5.06 31.57 -13.14
C GLU A 242 4.59 33.03 -13.12
N ASP A 243 4.63 33.73 -14.26
CA ASP A 243 4.35 35.17 -14.33
C ASP A 243 2.85 35.50 -14.34
N TRP A 244 2.01 34.69 -15.01
CA TRP A 244 0.56 34.99 -15.05
C TRP A 244 -0.18 34.49 -13.80
N ILE A 245 0.30 33.44 -13.14
CA ILE A 245 -0.35 32.88 -11.94
C ILE A 245 -0.25 33.84 -10.76
N SER A 246 0.93 34.45 -10.58
CA SER A 246 1.18 35.44 -9.52
C SER A 246 0.38 36.74 -9.73
N ASN A 247 0.05 37.06 -10.99
CA ASN A 247 -0.72 38.23 -11.39
C ASN A 247 -2.20 37.95 -11.70
N PHE A 248 -2.69 36.73 -11.47
CA PHE A 248 -4.06 36.35 -11.79
C PHE A 248 -5.06 36.96 -10.79
N HIS A 249 -6.05 37.69 -11.31
CA HIS A 249 -7.12 38.28 -10.52
C HIS A 249 -8.47 37.67 -10.90
N VAL A 250 -9.22 37.21 -9.91
CA VAL A 250 -10.59 36.73 -10.14
C VAL A 250 -11.46 37.90 -10.62
N PRO A 251 -12.22 37.77 -11.71
CA PRO A 251 -13.12 38.82 -12.19
C PRO A 251 -14.36 38.98 -11.29
N TRP A 252 -14.18 39.46 -10.06
CA TRP A 252 -15.25 39.62 -9.07
C TRP A 252 -16.43 40.47 -9.61
N GLN A 253 -16.16 41.44 -10.48
CA GLN A 253 -17.20 42.26 -11.11
C GLN A 253 -18.18 41.47 -11.99
N GLN A 254 -17.78 40.31 -12.50
CA GLN A 254 -18.64 39.42 -13.30
C GLN A 254 -19.44 38.45 -12.43
N THR A 255 -19.19 38.40 -11.13
CA THR A 255 -19.91 37.52 -10.20
C THR A 255 -21.24 38.14 -9.74
N PRO A 256 -22.22 37.30 -9.33
CA PRO A 256 -23.53 37.78 -8.87
C PRO A 256 -23.43 38.79 -7.73
N GLU A 257 -24.36 39.75 -7.70
CA GLU A 257 -24.45 40.72 -6.60
C GLU A 257 -24.69 40.05 -5.25
N SER A 258 -25.43 38.93 -5.21
CA SER A 258 -25.64 38.12 -4.01
C SER A 258 -24.33 37.57 -3.45
N LEU A 259 -23.43 37.10 -4.33
CA LEU A 259 -22.11 36.63 -3.95
C LEU A 259 -21.23 37.77 -3.45
N ARG A 260 -21.17 38.89 -4.18
CA ARG A 260 -20.36 40.06 -3.77
C ARG A 260 -20.80 40.62 -2.42
N ARG A 261 -22.12 40.66 -2.17
CA ARG A 261 -22.67 41.06 -0.87
C ARG A 261 -22.31 40.07 0.24
N ALA A 262 -22.40 38.76 -0.02
CA ALA A 262 -22.03 37.75 0.97
C ALA A 262 -20.54 37.85 1.37
N ILE A 263 -19.66 38.08 0.39
CA ILE A 263 -18.23 38.30 0.64
C ILE A 263 -17.99 39.58 1.44
N ALA A 264 -18.63 40.69 1.05
CA ALA A 264 -18.48 41.98 1.74
C ALA A 264 -18.94 41.94 3.21
N GLU A 265 -19.91 41.08 3.52
CA GLU A 265 -20.45 40.87 4.86
C GLU A 265 -19.75 39.74 5.64
N GLY A 266 -18.70 39.11 5.10
CA GLY A 266 -18.00 37.99 5.77
C GLY A 266 -18.84 36.70 5.90
N ARG A 267 -19.94 36.59 5.14
CA ARG A 267 -20.87 35.46 5.23
C ARG A 267 -20.47 34.32 4.29
N ARG A 268 -20.98 33.13 4.63
CA ARG A 268 -20.83 31.95 3.78
C ARG A 268 -21.56 32.15 2.45
N VAL A 269 -20.89 31.79 1.36
CA VAL A 269 -21.48 31.92 0.01
C VAL A 269 -22.38 30.73 -0.28
N GLU A 270 -23.56 31.01 -0.81
CA GLU A 270 -24.52 30.00 -1.23
C GLU A 270 -23.95 29.08 -2.32
N ALA A 271 -24.39 27.82 -2.32
CA ALA A 271 -23.84 26.80 -3.21
C ALA A 271 -24.00 27.15 -4.71
N ALA A 272 -25.09 27.81 -5.08
CA ALA A 272 -25.34 28.25 -6.45
C ALA A 272 -24.37 29.35 -6.90
N ASP A 273 -24.19 30.35 -6.04
CA ASP A 273 -23.30 31.49 -6.26
C ASP A 273 -21.84 31.04 -6.32
N ARG A 274 -21.44 30.14 -5.42
CA ARG A 274 -20.11 29.54 -5.42
C ARG A 274 -19.81 28.80 -6.73
N ARG A 275 -20.77 28.02 -7.25
CA ARG A 275 -20.60 27.33 -8.55
C ARG A 275 -20.45 28.31 -9.71
N LEU A 276 -21.17 29.44 -9.69
CA LEU A 276 -21.07 30.45 -10.74
C LEU A 276 -19.73 31.19 -10.69
N MET A 277 -19.24 31.55 -9.50
CA MET A 277 -17.88 32.07 -9.34
C MET A 277 -16.84 31.09 -9.89
N VAL A 278 -16.93 29.80 -9.55
CA VAL A 278 -16.00 28.79 -10.08
C VAL A 278 -16.01 28.74 -11.61
N ARG A 279 -17.16 28.92 -12.26
CA ARG A 279 -17.25 29.00 -13.72
C ARG A 279 -16.51 30.22 -14.26
N ILE A 280 -16.81 31.41 -13.72
CA ILE A 280 -16.18 32.69 -14.11
C ILE A 280 -14.66 32.62 -13.92
N THR A 281 -14.20 32.13 -12.77
CA THR A 281 -12.78 31.97 -12.46
C THR A 281 -12.10 31.05 -13.47
N VAL A 282 -12.68 29.89 -13.78
CA VAL A 282 -12.11 28.97 -14.77
C VAL A 282 -12.13 29.55 -16.19
N ASP A 283 -13.19 30.27 -16.56
CA ASP A 283 -13.27 30.90 -17.88
C ASP A 283 -12.19 32.00 -18.03
N ALA A 284 -11.91 32.76 -16.96
CA ALA A 284 -10.80 33.73 -16.91
C ALA A 284 -9.42 33.04 -16.94
N MET A 285 -9.24 31.94 -16.20
CA MET A 285 -8.00 31.14 -16.24
C MET A 285 -7.70 30.63 -17.66
N ARG A 286 -8.75 30.29 -18.43
CA ARG A 286 -8.62 29.75 -19.79
C ARG A 286 -8.18 30.77 -20.83
N VAL A 287 -8.21 32.08 -20.51
CA VAL A 287 -7.58 33.12 -21.33
C VAL A 287 -6.05 32.96 -21.34
N HIS A 288 -5.47 32.50 -20.23
CA HIS A 288 -4.02 32.33 -20.07
C HIS A 288 -3.58 30.89 -20.36
N CYS A 289 -4.30 29.91 -19.82
CA CYS A 289 -3.97 28.50 -19.98
C CYS A 289 -5.24 27.70 -20.25
N LEU A 290 -5.34 27.08 -21.43
CA LEU A 290 -6.53 26.30 -21.81
C LEU A 290 -6.76 25.07 -20.92
N ASN A 291 -5.70 24.50 -20.33
CA ASN A 291 -5.78 23.31 -19.48
C ASN A 291 -4.88 23.40 -18.25
N PRO A 292 -5.24 24.24 -17.27
CA PRO A 292 -4.45 24.44 -16.06
C PRO A 292 -4.33 23.12 -15.28
N ASN A 293 -3.09 22.83 -14.89
CA ASN A 293 -2.77 21.63 -14.12
C ASN A 293 -3.23 21.81 -12.65
N LYS A 294 -3.18 20.74 -11.86
CA LYS A 294 -3.66 20.76 -10.47
C LYS A 294 -2.90 21.75 -9.58
N LYS A 295 -1.61 22.01 -9.85
CA LYS A 295 -0.77 22.98 -9.12
C LYS A 295 -1.29 24.40 -9.35
N VAL A 296 -1.53 24.78 -10.60
CA VAL A 296 -2.10 26.09 -10.98
C VAL A 296 -3.46 26.30 -10.31
N CYS A 297 -4.36 25.30 -10.41
CA CYS A 297 -5.66 25.38 -9.74
C CYS A 297 -5.56 25.51 -8.22
N ALA A 298 -4.53 24.89 -7.60
CA ALA A 298 -4.31 24.98 -6.17
C ALA A 298 -3.84 26.37 -5.74
N GLU A 299 -2.94 27.02 -6.48
CA GLU A 299 -2.50 28.38 -6.16
C GLU A 299 -3.65 29.39 -6.24
N ILE A 300 -4.49 29.30 -7.27
CA ILE A 300 -5.67 30.18 -7.39
C ILE A 300 -6.69 29.91 -6.28
N ALA A 301 -6.94 28.64 -5.93
CA ALA A 301 -7.82 28.31 -4.81
C ALA A 301 -7.28 28.82 -3.47
N LYS A 302 -5.97 28.76 -3.24
CA LYS A 302 -5.32 29.33 -2.05
C LYS A 302 -5.48 30.84 -2.00
N ALA A 303 -5.26 31.54 -3.11
CA ALA A 303 -5.40 33.00 -3.19
C ALA A 303 -6.81 33.45 -2.82
N ILE A 304 -7.84 32.81 -3.39
CA ILE A 304 -9.25 33.12 -3.10
C ILE A 304 -9.59 32.92 -1.61
N VAL A 305 -9.13 31.81 -1.03
CA VAL A 305 -9.40 31.50 0.39
C VAL A 305 -8.58 32.39 1.33
N ALA A 306 -7.40 32.84 0.92
CA ALA A 306 -6.61 33.80 1.68
C ALA A 306 -7.27 35.19 1.71
N GLU A 307 -7.89 35.60 0.60
CA GLU A 307 -8.59 36.88 0.49
C GLU A 307 -9.94 36.88 1.22
N TYR A 308 -10.70 35.78 1.13
CA TYR A 308 -12.04 35.67 1.74
C TYR A 308 -12.22 34.34 2.51
N PRO A 309 -11.57 34.19 3.68
CA PRO A 309 -11.55 32.93 4.42
C PRO A 309 -12.94 32.52 4.93
N GLU A 310 -13.73 33.43 5.48
CA GLU A 310 -15.06 33.11 6.04
C GLU A 310 -16.03 32.61 4.95
N SER A 311 -15.94 33.20 3.76
CA SER A 311 -16.78 32.90 2.61
C SER A 311 -16.43 31.57 1.92
N PHE A 312 -15.14 31.20 1.84
CA PHE A 312 -14.70 30.06 1.02
C PHE A 312 -13.93 28.97 1.73
N ALA A 313 -13.40 29.19 2.95
CA ALA A 313 -12.57 28.20 3.64
C ALA A 313 -13.37 26.93 4.02
N ASP A 314 -12.70 25.79 4.04
CA ASP A 314 -13.25 24.54 4.57
C ASP A 314 -13.27 24.62 6.11
N LEU A 315 -14.47 24.59 6.71
CA LEU A 315 -14.71 24.66 8.16
C LEU A 315 -15.35 23.36 8.66
N SER A 316 -15.10 22.97 9.92
CA SER A 316 -15.83 21.90 10.61
C SER A 316 -17.25 22.35 10.99
N LYS A 317 -18.11 21.40 11.44
CA LYS A 317 -19.47 21.71 11.91
C LYS A 317 -19.45 22.60 13.18
N GLU A 318 -18.35 22.58 13.91
CA GLU A 318 -18.08 23.35 15.12
C GLU A 318 -17.40 24.70 14.85
N GLY A 319 -17.20 25.07 13.57
CA GLY A 319 -16.58 26.33 13.16
C GLY A 319 -15.04 26.33 13.19
N GLU A 320 -14.40 25.19 13.43
CA GLU A 320 -12.94 25.09 13.44
C GLU A 320 -12.37 25.02 12.01
N LEU A 321 -11.23 25.67 11.80
CA LEU A 321 -10.54 25.72 10.51
C LEU A 321 -9.96 24.34 10.14
N LEU A 322 -10.38 23.77 9.01
CA LEU A 322 -9.83 22.51 8.52
C LEU A 322 -8.40 22.72 7.99
N SER A 323 -7.51 21.75 8.25
CA SER A 323 -6.07 21.79 7.92
C SER A 323 -5.76 22.14 6.45
N ARG A 324 -6.64 21.78 5.50
CA ARG A 324 -6.60 22.27 4.12
C ARG A 324 -7.83 23.10 3.78
N ARG A 325 -7.76 24.38 4.13
CA ARG A 325 -8.83 25.38 3.98
C ARG A 325 -9.40 25.55 2.56
N TYR A 326 -8.76 25.04 1.50
CA TYR A 326 -9.15 25.30 0.09
C TYR A 326 -9.45 24.03 -0.72
N SER A 327 -9.59 22.86 -0.08
CA SER A 327 -9.71 21.56 -0.75
C SER A 327 -10.99 21.43 -1.58
N SER A 328 -12.12 21.86 -1.01
CA SER A 328 -13.40 21.83 -1.71
C SER A 328 -13.39 22.77 -2.92
N LEU A 329 -12.81 23.96 -2.78
CA LEU A 329 -12.70 24.95 -3.85
C LEU A 329 -11.76 24.47 -4.97
N LEU A 330 -10.59 23.93 -4.62
CA LEU A 330 -9.67 23.31 -5.58
C LEU A 330 -10.36 22.21 -6.39
N THR A 331 -11.11 21.33 -5.72
CA THR A 331 -11.81 20.22 -6.38
C THR A 331 -12.85 20.75 -7.37
N GLN A 332 -13.62 21.78 -6.98
CA GLN A 332 -14.60 22.42 -7.86
C GLN A 332 -13.95 23.09 -9.07
N ILE A 333 -12.88 23.87 -8.88
CA ILE A 333 -12.10 24.50 -9.97
C ILE A 333 -11.56 23.44 -10.92
N LYS A 334 -10.92 22.39 -10.39
CA LYS A 334 -10.31 21.36 -11.22
C LYS A 334 -11.35 20.57 -12.01
N THR A 335 -12.46 20.21 -11.38
CA THR A 335 -13.58 19.52 -12.03
C THR A 335 -14.18 20.38 -13.15
N ARG A 336 -14.34 21.68 -12.92
CA ARG A 336 -14.82 22.62 -13.94
C ARG A 336 -13.84 22.71 -15.11
N VAL A 337 -12.54 22.85 -14.88
CA VAL A 337 -11.50 22.83 -15.94
C VAL A 337 -11.61 21.58 -16.80
N GLU A 338 -11.70 20.41 -16.17
CA GLU A 338 -11.87 19.15 -16.88
C GLU A 338 -13.18 19.12 -17.67
N HIS A 339 -14.27 19.60 -17.09
CA HIS A 339 -15.57 19.68 -17.76
C HIS A 339 -15.54 20.59 -19.00
N VAL A 340 -14.94 21.78 -18.93
CA VAL A 340 -14.87 22.68 -20.10
C VAL A 340 -14.02 22.07 -21.21
N ASN A 341 -12.97 21.34 -20.83
CA ASN A 341 -12.04 20.75 -21.76
C ASN A 341 -12.55 19.46 -22.40
N ARG A 342 -13.69 18.89 -21.94
CA ARG A 342 -14.32 17.69 -22.52
C ARG A 342 -14.92 17.90 -23.92
N ASN A 343 -15.30 19.13 -24.29
CA ASN A 343 -15.96 19.44 -25.57
C ASN A 343 -15.04 20.05 -26.64
N THR A 344 -13.73 20.06 -26.43
CA THR A 344 -12.75 20.42 -27.47
C THR A 344 -12.35 19.12 -28.17
N GLU A 345 -12.53 19.00 -29.49
CA GLU A 345 -12.31 17.79 -30.31
C GLU A 345 -10.88 17.18 -30.25
N ASN A 346 -9.98 17.72 -29.43
CA ASN A 346 -8.62 17.25 -29.25
C ASN A 346 -8.48 16.08 -28.26
N ARG A 347 -9.34 15.05 -28.39
CA ARG A 347 -9.14 13.78 -27.68
C ARG A 347 -8.13 12.89 -28.40
N ILE A 348 -6.90 13.39 -28.59
CA ILE A 348 -5.75 12.51 -28.79
C ILE A 348 -5.38 11.97 -27.41
N ARG A 349 -5.77 10.71 -27.14
CA ARG A 349 -5.25 9.91 -26.01
C ARG A 349 -3.75 10.16 -25.90
N ARG A 350 -3.29 10.77 -24.80
CA ARG A 350 -1.86 10.85 -24.47
C ARG A 350 -1.34 9.41 -24.32
N PRO A 351 -0.42 8.90 -25.17
CA PRO A 351 0.46 7.85 -24.73
C PRO A 351 1.36 8.48 -23.66
N LYS A 352 1.49 7.87 -22.48
CA LYS A 352 2.53 8.24 -21.51
C LYS A 352 3.89 8.02 -22.20
N THR A 353 4.45 9.05 -22.82
CA THR A 353 5.87 9.06 -23.20
C THR A 353 6.64 9.43 -21.95
N SER A 354 7.27 8.44 -21.31
CA SER A 354 8.34 8.68 -20.34
C SER A 354 9.39 9.59 -21.00
N LYS A 355 9.64 10.76 -20.41
CA LYS A 355 10.88 11.50 -20.67
C LYS A 355 11.99 10.64 -20.05
N LYS A 356 12.67 9.83 -20.87
CA LYS A 356 13.95 9.19 -20.52
C LYS A 356 14.91 9.49 -21.66
N GLY A 357 15.97 10.23 -21.35
CA GLY A 357 17.08 10.47 -22.25
C GLY A 357 17.51 11.93 -22.28
N GLU A 358 18.32 12.33 -21.30
CA GLU A 358 19.58 13.03 -21.59
C GLU A 358 20.55 12.78 -20.43
N HIS A 359 21.67 12.15 -20.78
CA HIS A 359 22.74 11.81 -19.86
C HIS A 359 23.50 13.08 -19.48
N SER A 360 23.22 13.64 -18.30
CA SER A 360 24.23 14.37 -17.55
C SER A 360 24.71 13.46 -16.42
N ASN A 361 26.00 13.19 -16.40
CA ASN A 361 26.72 12.35 -15.46
C ASN A 361 26.59 12.88 -14.01
N ARG A 362 25.45 12.64 -13.35
CA ARG A 362 25.24 12.90 -11.93
C ARG A 362 25.17 11.55 -11.21
N GLN A 363 26.08 11.35 -10.27
CA GLN A 363 26.11 10.23 -9.33
C GLN A 363 24.69 9.87 -8.87
N ALA A 364 24.40 8.57 -8.85
CA ALA A 364 23.11 8.02 -8.47
C ALA A 364 22.76 8.41 -7.02
N LYS A 365 22.05 9.54 -6.85
CA LYS A 365 21.29 9.78 -5.63
C LYS A 365 20.07 8.86 -5.68
N THR A 366 20.12 7.79 -4.89
CA THR A 366 18.98 6.92 -4.57
C THR A 366 17.91 7.77 -3.86
N ALA A 367 17.01 8.36 -4.64
CA ALA A 367 15.89 9.12 -4.11
C ALA A 367 14.96 8.18 -3.31
N ARG A 368 15.07 8.20 -1.98
CA ARG A 368 14.05 7.65 -1.07
C ARG A 368 12.69 8.28 -1.41
N THR A 369 11.66 7.45 -1.53
CA THR A 369 10.32 7.83 -2.01
C THR A 369 9.58 8.72 -1.03
N LYS A 370 8.72 9.61 -1.55
CA LYS A 370 7.78 10.47 -0.80
C LYS A 370 6.79 9.75 0.15
N VAL A 371 6.79 8.42 0.16
CA VAL A 371 5.95 7.56 1.02
C VAL A 371 6.48 7.51 2.45
N ASP A 372 7.80 7.42 2.61
CA ASP A 372 8.43 7.08 3.88
C ASP A 372 8.32 8.26 4.88
N SER A 373 8.49 9.49 4.36
CA SER A 373 8.35 10.73 5.10
C SER A 373 6.94 11.33 5.11
N TYR A 374 5.91 10.58 4.67
CA TYR A 374 4.55 11.11 4.59
C TYR A 374 4.06 11.56 5.97
N GLY A 375 3.75 12.84 6.11
CA GLY A 375 3.23 13.44 7.34
C GLY A 375 4.29 13.72 8.40
N CYS A 376 5.57 13.46 8.09
CA CYS A 376 6.69 13.64 9.01
C CYS A 376 7.34 15.01 8.78
N ILE A 377 7.42 15.82 9.83
CA ILE A 377 8.14 17.12 9.83
C ILE A 377 9.64 16.94 10.15
N ASN A 378 9.99 15.94 10.95
CA ASN A 378 11.37 15.69 11.40
C ASN A 378 11.84 14.28 11.01
N TRP A 379 11.73 13.95 9.72
CA TRP A 379 11.94 12.59 9.22
C TRP A 379 13.35 12.03 9.44
N HIS A 380 14.35 12.85 9.15
CA HIS A 380 15.76 12.47 9.10
C HIS A 380 16.65 13.70 9.40
N PRO A 381 16.74 14.11 10.68
CA PRO A 381 17.50 15.28 11.11
C PRO A 381 18.97 15.16 10.65
N GLN A 382 19.55 16.27 10.19
CA GLN A 382 20.93 16.31 9.72
C GLN A 382 21.90 16.88 10.76
N ASP A 383 21.41 17.79 11.59
CA ASP A 383 22.23 18.52 12.55
C ASP A 383 22.18 17.85 13.93
N LEU A 384 23.35 17.75 14.57
CA LEU A 384 23.45 17.30 15.95
C LEU A 384 22.82 18.36 16.88
N PRO A 385 22.25 17.95 18.03
CA PRO A 385 21.83 18.89 19.05
C PRO A 385 22.98 19.78 19.50
N GLU A 386 22.67 21.02 19.91
CA GLU A 386 23.67 21.99 20.33
C GLU A 386 24.52 21.46 21.49
N GLY A 387 25.85 21.56 21.35
CA GLY A 387 26.80 21.06 22.36
C GLY A 387 27.05 19.55 22.35
N GLU A 388 26.40 18.79 21.46
CA GLU A 388 26.57 17.34 21.39
C GLU A 388 27.57 16.90 20.31
N THR A 389 28.31 15.83 20.62
CA THR A 389 29.20 15.14 19.68
C THR A 389 28.68 13.72 19.41
N PRO A 390 29.10 13.06 18.32
CA PRO A 390 28.72 11.67 18.06
C PRO A 390 29.07 10.72 19.22
N GLU A 391 30.23 10.91 19.84
CA GLU A 391 30.68 10.13 21.00
C GLU A 391 29.83 10.39 22.25
N SER A 392 29.45 11.66 22.49
CA SER A 392 28.58 12.02 23.60
C SER A 392 27.17 11.40 23.46
N LEU A 393 26.60 11.40 22.25
CA LEU A 393 25.30 10.77 22.00
C LEU A 393 25.36 9.25 22.15
N GLU A 394 26.46 8.62 21.73
CA GLU A 394 26.66 7.19 21.91
C GLU A 394 26.82 6.81 23.39
N ASN A 395 27.53 7.61 24.18
CA ASN A 395 27.61 7.42 25.63
C ASN A 395 26.21 7.52 26.28
N LYS A 396 25.39 8.52 25.89
CA LYS A 396 24.01 8.65 26.36
C LYS A 396 23.15 7.43 26.00
N ARG A 397 23.29 6.89 24.77
CA ARG A 397 22.64 5.64 24.37
C ARG A 397 23.04 4.48 25.28
N GLN A 398 24.34 4.32 25.54
CA GLN A 398 24.86 3.24 26.39
C GLN A 398 24.35 3.35 27.84
N ILE A 399 24.30 4.56 28.40
CA ILE A 399 23.72 4.80 29.73
C ILE A 399 22.24 4.40 29.76
N MET A 400 21.45 4.81 28.76
CA MET A 400 20.05 4.40 28.67
C MET A 400 19.88 2.88 28.58
N ALA A 401 20.73 2.18 27.81
CA ALA A 401 20.73 0.73 27.74
C ALA A 401 21.01 0.09 29.12
N THR A 402 21.98 0.62 29.88
CA THR A 402 22.27 0.18 31.25
C THR A 402 21.09 0.42 32.20
N ILE A 403 20.41 1.58 32.09
CA ILE A 403 19.22 1.87 32.89
C ILE A 403 18.10 0.88 32.56
N PHE A 404 17.86 0.59 31.28
CA PHE A 404 16.84 -0.37 30.87
C PHE A 404 17.16 -1.78 31.37
N ASN A 405 18.41 -2.23 31.27
CA ASN A 405 18.82 -3.56 31.74
C ASN A 405 18.70 -3.74 33.26
N SER A 406 18.79 -2.66 34.03
CA SER A 406 18.69 -2.71 35.50
C SER A 406 17.28 -2.47 36.03
N ALA A 407 16.52 -1.53 35.44
CA ALA A 407 15.20 -1.12 35.92
C ALA A 407 14.03 -1.61 35.05
N GLY A 408 14.32 -2.12 33.84
CA GLY A 408 13.32 -2.46 32.83
C GLY A 408 12.56 -1.24 32.31
N PRO A 409 11.34 -1.43 31.79
CA PRO A 409 10.47 -0.35 31.31
C PRO A 409 10.16 0.72 32.37
N ARG A 410 10.25 0.40 33.67
CA ARG A 410 10.03 1.36 34.77
C ARG A 410 11.10 2.45 34.85
N GLY A 411 12.24 2.29 34.19
CA GLY A 411 13.26 3.33 34.08
C GLY A 411 12.81 4.57 33.30
N VAL A 412 11.63 4.50 32.65
CA VAL A 412 11.07 5.55 31.78
C VAL A 412 10.87 6.90 32.47
N ASP A 413 10.66 6.90 33.79
CA ASP A 413 10.37 8.12 34.56
C ASP A 413 11.61 8.84 35.08
N ARG A 414 12.81 8.32 34.81
CA ARG A 414 14.03 9.02 35.19
C ARG A 414 14.28 10.23 34.29
N GLY A 415 14.63 11.36 34.90
CA GLY A 415 14.84 12.62 34.16
C GLY A 415 16.04 12.60 33.21
N ASP A 416 17.04 11.76 33.47
CA ASP A 416 18.17 11.55 32.57
C ASP A 416 17.76 10.81 31.28
N VAL A 417 16.92 9.77 31.39
CA VAL A 417 16.33 9.06 30.23
C VAL A 417 15.53 10.03 29.37
N ASP A 418 14.81 10.96 30.00
CA ASP A 418 14.00 11.95 29.28
C ASP A 418 14.84 12.84 28.35
N GLU A 419 15.88 13.43 28.92
CA GLU A 419 16.81 14.27 28.17
C GLU A 419 17.59 13.46 27.14
N PHE A 420 18.05 12.26 27.48
CA PHE A 420 18.84 11.42 26.58
C PHE A 420 18.03 10.91 25.39
N MET A 421 16.76 10.51 25.58
CA MET A 421 15.88 10.11 24.47
C MET A 421 15.65 11.25 23.48
N ARG A 422 15.55 12.49 23.97
CA ARG A 422 15.41 13.71 23.16
C ARG A 422 16.69 14.01 22.38
N LEU A 423 17.85 14.04 23.05
CA LEU A 423 19.15 14.35 22.43
C LEU A 423 19.56 13.29 21.41
N THR A 424 19.25 12.01 21.66
CA THR A 424 19.62 10.90 20.78
C THR A 424 18.61 10.63 19.66
N TYR A 425 17.57 11.47 19.51
CA TYR A 425 16.56 11.32 18.47
C TYR A 425 17.17 11.15 17.06
N ILE A 426 18.23 11.89 16.76
CA ILE A 426 18.97 11.79 15.49
C ILE A 426 19.52 10.37 15.26
N ASN A 427 20.14 9.77 16.26
CA ASN A 427 20.70 8.42 16.17
C ASN A 427 19.60 7.38 15.98
N GLN A 428 18.47 7.52 16.68
CA GLN A 428 17.29 6.67 16.51
C GLN A 428 16.76 6.74 15.07
N ARG A 429 16.56 7.95 14.52
CA ARG A 429 16.10 8.12 13.12
C ARG A 429 17.11 7.61 12.10
N HIS A 430 18.41 7.80 12.33
CA HIS A 430 19.46 7.30 11.46
C HIS A 430 19.47 5.77 11.39
N MET A 431 19.34 5.10 12.54
CA MET A 431 19.26 3.63 12.59
C MET A 431 17.99 3.13 11.91
N ILE A 432 16.81 3.65 12.29
CA ILE A 432 15.51 3.20 11.75
C ILE A 432 15.45 3.40 10.23
N ASN A 433 15.99 4.52 9.74
CA ASN A 433 16.02 4.83 8.32
C ASN A 433 17.25 4.23 7.62
N ALA A 434 18.06 3.36 8.22
CA ALA A 434 19.24 2.80 7.57
C ALA A 434 18.89 1.92 6.37
N TRP A 435 19.87 1.68 5.49
CA TRP A 435 19.74 0.72 4.38
C TRP A 435 20.93 -0.26 4.38
N PRO A 436 20.69 -1.58 4.41
CA PRO A 436 19.39 -2.25 4.54
C PRO A 436 18.66 -1.87 5.85
N ALA A 437 17.33 -1.97 5.86
CA ALA A 437 16.55 -1.66 7.05
C ALA A 437 16.91 -2.65 8.17
N PRO A 438 17.17 -2.19 9.41
CA PRO A 438 17.43 -3.09 10.53
C PRO A 438 16.17 -3.87 10.90
N SER A 439 16.33 -5.02 11.54
CA SER A 439 15.16 -5.70 12.12
C SER A 439 14.62 -4.91 13.30
N ILE A 440 13.34 -5.10 13.61
CA ILE A 440 12.73 -4.49 14.80
C ILE A 440 13.42 -4.98 16.08
N GLY A 441 13.97 -6.20 16.06
CA GLY A 441 14.77 -6.77 17.14
C GLY A 441 16.05 -5.97 17.37
N ASP A 442 16.80 -5.66 16.31
CA ASP A 442 18.03 -4.86 16.40
C ASP A 442 17.73 -3.46 16.94
N VAL A 443 16.66 -2.83 16.45
CA VAL A 443 16.23 -1.50 16.93
C VAL A 443 15.85 -1.57 18.42
N LYS A 444 15.19 -2.65 18.87
CA LYS A 444 14.81 -2.85 20.27
C LYS A 444 16.01 -3.10 21.18
N GLU A 445 17.02 -3.80 20.70
CA GLU A 445 18.27 -4.02 21.43
C GLU A 445 19.01 -2.70 21.65
N GLN A 446 19.08 -1.84 20.62
CA GLN A 446 19.80 -0.57 20.70
C GLN A 446 19.02 0.55 21.41
N TRP A 447 17.69 0.55 21.27
CA TRP A 447 16.78 1.60 21.77
C TRP A 447 15.57 1.02 22.51
N PRO A 448 15.76 0.27 23.62
CA PRO A 448 14.66 -0.45 24.26
C PRO A 448 13.57 0.47 24.82
N PHE A 449 13.91 1.68 25.25
CA PHE A 449 12.92 2.67 25.71
C PHE A 449 11.97 3.13 24.61
N LEU A 450 12.38 3.11 23.33
CA LEU A 450 11.52 3.47 22.20
C LEU A 450 10.29 2.55 22.07
N PHE A 451 10.34 1.37 22.71
CA PHE A 451 9.27 0.38 22.74
C PHE A 451 8.35 0.50 23.96
N THR A 452 8.42 1.62 24.68
CA THR A 452 7.46 1.97 25.74
C THR A 452 6.43 2.96 25.21
N LYS A 453 5.18 2.90 25.71
CA LYS A 453 4.09 3.81 25.28
C LYS A 453 4.54 5.28 25.29
N ARG A 454 5.12 5.73 26.41
CA ARG A 454 5.57 7.11 26.61
C ARG A 454 6.51 7.57 25.51
N TRP A 455 7.59 6.84 25.27
CA TRP A 455 8.60 7.24 24.29
C TRP A 455 8.20 7.01 22.85
N LEU A 456 7.38 6.01 22.56
CA LEU A 456 6.84 5.81 21.23
C LEU A 456 5.93 6.98 20.84
N CYS A 457 5.04 7.41 21.74
CA CYS A 457 4.19 8.58 21.52
C CYS A 457 5.01 9.88 21.45
N ALA A 458 6.02 10.07 22.30
CA ALA A 458 6.89 11.24 22.25
C ALA A 458 7.73 11.29 20.95
N HIS A 459 8.26 10.16 20.50
CA HIS A 459 8.98 10.06 19.25
C HIS A 459 8.06 10.35 18.05
N PHE A 460 6.82 9.85 18.09
CA PHE A 460 5.80 10.17 17.09
C PHE A 460 5.51 11.67 17.04
N HIS A 461 5.38 12.32 18.21
CA HIS A 461 5.18 13.75 18.31
C HIS A 461 6.36 14.53 17.71
N MET A 462 7.60 14.19 18.07
CA MET A 462 8.78 14.82 17.44
C MET A 462 8.82 14.62 15.93
N LEU A 463 8.38 13.45 15.45
CA LEU A 463 8.39 13.08 14.04
C LEU A 463 7.34 13.83 13.21
N THR A 464 6.14 14.05 13.75
CA THR A 464 4.96 14.50 13.00
C THR A 464 4.38 15.85 13.48
N GLY A 465 4.75 16.29 14.67
CA GLY A 465 4.13 17.42 15.38
C GLY A 465 2.80 17.10 16.07
N VAL A 466 2.34 15.85 16.02
CA VAL A 466 1.02 15.44 16.52
C VAL A 466 1.14 14.67 17.85
N GLU A 467 0.44 15.13 18.88
CA GLU A 467 0.26 14.39 20.14
C GLU A 467 -0.75 13.25 19.94
N ILE A 468 -0.29 12.09 19.47
CA ILE A 468 -1.16 11.00 19.02
C ILE A 468 -2.10 10.46 20.11
N ASP A 469 -1.61 10.29 21.34
CA ASP A 469 -2.39 9.75 22.46
C ASP A 469 -3.60 10.65 22.77
N ARG A 470 -3.37 11.97 22.85
CA ARG A 470 -4.41 12.99 23.04
C ARG A 470 -5.36 13.03 21.84
N CYS A 471 -4.79 13.11 20.64
CA CYS A 471 -5.56 13.24 19.41
C CYS A 471 -6.54 12.07 19.18
N LEU A 472 -6.08 10.83 19.33
CA LEU A 472 -6.94 9.65 19.19
C LEU A 472 -7.94 9.54 20.33
N SER A 473 -7.55 9.85 21.57
CA SER A 473 -8.48 9.83 22.71
C SER A 473 -9.66 10.79 22.48
N ASP A 474 -9.37 12.04 22.10
CA ASP A 474 -10.39 13.06 21.83
C ASP A 474 -11.25 12.71 20.61
N ALA A 475 -10.60 12.24 19.53
CA ALA A 475 -11.28 11.85 18.30
C ALA A 475 -12.19 10.64 18.49
N LEU A 476 -11.77 9.60 19.21
CA LEU A 476 -12.59 8.42 19.46
C LEU A 476 -13.76 8.73 20.40
N LEU A 477 -13.56 9.63 21.37
CA LEU A 477 -14.63 10.06 22.27
C LEU A 477 -15.77 10.81 21.55
N SER A 478 -15.42 11.61 20.54
CA SER A 478 -16.35 12.43 19.76
C SER A 478 -16.77 11.78 18.44
N LYS A 479 -15.82 11.62 17.51
CA LYS A 479 -16.02 11.03 16.18
C LYS A 479 -16.34 9.54 16.26
N GLY A 480 -15.85 8.80 17.27
CA GLY A 480 -16.22 7.40 17.47
C GLY A 480 -17.72 7.21 17.73
N LYS A 481 -18.32 8.05 18.60
CA LYS A 481 -19.77 8.09 18.80
C LYS A 481 -20.52 8.43 17.52
N THR A 482 -20.01 9.41 16.76
CA THR A 482 -20.57 9.81 15.47
C THR A 482 -20.58 8.62 14.50
N ILE A 483 -19.46 7.90 14.38
CA ILE A 483 -19.38 6.69 13.53
C ILE A 483 -20.41 5.65 13.97
N VAL A 484 -20.47 5.30 15.26
CA VAL A 484 -21.41 4.28 15.75
C VAL A 484 -22.86 4.70 15.49
N ASN A 485 -23.21 5.95 15.76
CA ASN A 485 -24.57 6.45 15.54
C ASN A 485 -24.95 6.46 14.06
N PHE A 486 -24.03 6.81 13.16
CA PHE A 486 -24.25 6.74 11.71
C PHE A 486 -24.64 5.32 11.26
N PHE A 487 -23.91 4.31 11.76
CA PHE A 487 -24.24 2.92 11.46
C PHE A 487 -25.57 2.49 12.08
N ARG A 488 -25.89 2.94 13.30
CA ARG A 488 -27.17 2.63 13.97
C ARG A 488 -28.37 3.21 13.24
N SER A 489 -28.32 4.47 12.82
CA SER A 489 -29.44 5.14 12.15
C SER A 489 -29.83 4.46 10.83
N GLN A 490 -28.89 3.73 10.23
CA GLN A 490 -29.09 3.00 8.97
C GLN A 490 -29.00 1.48 9.14
N LYS A 491 -29.19 0.94 10.36
CA LYS A 491 -29.04 -0.49 10.71
C LYS A 491 -29.67 -1.46 9.68
N PRO A 492 -30.92 -1.24 9.20
CA PRO A 492 -31.54 -2.15 8.22
C PRO A 492 -30.81 -2.23 6.87
N ASN A 493 -30.09 -1.16 6.49
CA ASN A 493 -29.42 -1.04 5.18
C ASN A 493 -28.04 -1.71 5.16
N TRP A 494 -27.50 -2.07 6.32
CA TRP A 494 -26.16 -2.65 6.42
C TRP A 494 -26.14 -4.16 6.25
N ARG A 495 -24.97 -4.71 5.90
CA ARG A 495 -24.77 -6.16 5.79
C ARG A 495 -24.94 -6.84 7.15
N ARG A 496 -25.33 -8.12 7.17
CA ARG A 496 -25.53 -8.92 8.39
C ARG A 496 -24.38 -8.83 9.40
N GLY A 497 -23.12 -8.78 8.95
CA GLY A 497 -21.98 -8.64 9.86
C GLY A 497 -21.98 -7.33 10.65
N ILE A 498 -22.30 -6.20 10.00
CA ILE A 498 -22.44 -4.90 10.67
C ILE A 498 -23.67 -4.91 11.58
N GLN A 499 -24.78 -5.48 11.12
CA GLN A 499 -25.99 -5.61 11.94
C GLN A 499 -25.76 -6.42 13.22
N SER A 500 -25.02 -7.54 13.12
CA SER A 500 -24.63 -8.35 14.28
C SER A 500 -23.78 -7.52 15.24
N LEU A 501 -22.73 -6.88 14.75
CA LEU A 501 -21.86 -6.03 15.57
C LEU A 501 -22.65 -4.91 16.27
N LEU A 502 -23.65 -4.32 15.58
CA LEU A 502 -24.53 -3.30 16.17
C LEU A 502 -25.45 -3.86 17.26
N ASN A 503 -25.89 -5.11 17.15
CA ASN A 503 -26.66 -5.80 18.19
C ASN A 503 -25.78 -6.12 19.41
N ASP A 504 -24.54 -6.57 19.17
CA ASP A 504 -23.60 -6.95 20.23
C ASP A 504 -23.19 -5.76 21.11
N ILE A 505 -23.35 -4.54 20.60
CA ILE A 505 -23.06 -3.29 21.31
C ILE A 505 -24.34 -2.52 21.72
N GLU A 506 -25.52 -3.13 21.59
CA GLU A 506 -26.81 -2.52 21.91
C GLU A 506 -26.98 -2.45 23.43
N GLY A 507 -27.05 -1.23 24.00
CA GLY A 507 -27.22 -0.98 25.45
C GLY A 507 -26.02 -0.36 26.17
N ASP A 508 -24.77 -0.75 25.83
CA ASP A 508 -23.58 -0.40 26.63
C ASP A 508 -22.75 0.81 26.15
N VAL A 509 -22.87 1.16 24.87
CA VAL A 509 -22.02 2.18 24.20
C VAL A 509 -22.25 3.60 24.76
N SER A 510 -23.46 3.92 25.22
CA SER A 510 -23.76 5.27 25.71
C SER A 510 -22.92 5.66 26.94
N ASN A 511 -22.50 4.66 27.75
CA ASN A 511 -21.78 4.86 29.00
C ASN A 511 -20.32 4.36 28.95
N ASN A 512 -19.99 3.40 28.08
CA ASN A 512 -18.63 2.88 27.95
C ASN A 512 -17.90 3.49 26.74
N LYS A 513 -17.03 4.46 27.03
CA LYS A 513 -16.22 5.16 26.01
C LYS A 513 -15.26 4.21 25.28
N ASP A 514 -14.71 3.22 25.98
CA ASP A 514 -13.74 2.28 25.44
C ASP A 514 -14.39 1.30 24.47
N LEU A 515 -15.53 0.73 24.87
CA LEU A 515 -16.39 -0.08 24.02
C LEU A 515 -16.82 0.69 22.77
N THR A 516 -17.21 1.96 22.93
CA THR A 516 -17.60 2.82 21.80
C THR A 516 -16.46 3.00 20.80
N ALA A 517 -15.26 3.27 21.31
CA ALA A 517 -14.07 3.49 20.50
C ALA A 517 -13.71 2.22 19.72
N CYS A 518 -13.67 1.07 20.39
CA CYS A 518 -13.41 -0.23 19.77
C CYS A 518 -14.46 -0.56 18.71
N ALA A 519 -15.75 -0.44 19.06
CA ALA A 519 -16.86 -0.70 18.15
C ALA A 519 -16.81 0.21 16.89
N ALA A 520 -16.47 1.49 17.05
CA ALA A 520 -16.32 2.41 15.92
C ALA A 520 -15.30 1.91 14.90
N ILE A 521 -14.13 1.44 15.36
CA ILE A 521 -13.09 0.92 14.46
C ILE A 521 -13.50 -0.42 13.83
N LEU A 522 -14.13 -1.32 14.59
CA LEU A 522 -14.65 -2.59 14.07
C LEU A 522 -15.75 -2.38 13.00
N LEU A 523 -16.63 -1.40 13.18
CA LEU A 523 -17.64 -1.01 12.19
C LEU A 523 -17.00 -0.49 10.91
N VAL A 524 -15.95 0.34 11.03
CA VAL A 524 -15.19 0.86 9.87
C VAL A 524 -14.49 -0.27 9.11
N LEU A 525 -13.83 -1.20 9.81
CA LEU A 525 -13.24 -2.40 9.20
C LEU A 525 -14.29 -3.18 8.40
N SER A 526 -15.42 -3.48 9.03
CA SER A 526 -16.52 -4.23 8.42
C SER A 526 -17.15 -3.50 7.22
N HIS A 527 -17.24 -2.17 7.28
CA HIS A 527 -17.69 -1.34 6.18
C HIS A 527 -16.78 -1.46 4.95
N PHE A 528 -15.46 -1.36 5.15
CA PHE A 528 -14.46 -1.51 4.09
C PHE A 528 -14.20 -2.97 3.68
N ARG A 529 -14.90 -3.94 4.29
CA ARG A 529 -14.71 -5.39 4.07
C ARG A 529 -13.30 -5.86 4.43
N GLU A 530 -12.71 -5.20 5.42
CA GLU A 530 -11.43 -5.55 6.02
C GLU A 530 -11.72 -6.44 7.23
N LYS A 531 -10.96 -7.52 7.39
CA LYS A 531 -11.17 -8.49 8.48
C LYS A 531 -10.62 -7.96 9.80
N GLU A 532 -11.17 -8.41 10.91
CA GLU A 532 -10.72 -8.01 12.25
C GLU A 532 -9.24 -8.36 12.48
N ASP A 533 -8.82 -9.57 12.09
CA ASP A 533 -7.43 -10.08 12.11
C ASP A 533 -6.42 -9.24 11.29
N SER A 534 -6.91 -8.29 10.49
CA SER A 534 -6.10 -7.37 9.71
C SER A 534 -5.51 -6.24 10.55
N LEU A 535 -6.06 -5.97 11.73
CA LEU A 535 -5.52 -5.03 12.72
C LEU A 535 -5.40 -5.65 14.11
N PHE A 536 -6.36 -6.51 14.48
CA PHE A 536 -6.58 -6.97 15.84
C PHE A 536 -6.47 -8.48 15.96
N LEU A 537 -5.64 -8.96 16.87
CA LEU A 537 -5.54 -10.39 17.20
C LEU A 537 -6.09 -10.61 18.60
N LEU A 538 -7.00 -11.57 18.78
CA LEU A 538 -7.54 -11.93 20.09
C LEU A 538 -6.62 -12.95 20.77
N ALA A 539 -6.34 -12.75 22.05
CA ALA A 539 -5.59 -13.66 22.92
C ALA A 539 -6.27 -13.78 24.29
N ASP A 540 -5.95 -14.82 25.07
CA ASP A 540 -6.50 -14.97 26.42
C ASP A 540 -6.02 -13.83 27.33
N VAL A 541 -6.85 -13.43 28.29
CA VAL A 541 -6.53 -12.33 29.24
C VAL A 541 -5.29 -12.60 30.11
N ASN A 542 -4.91 -13.88 30.22
CA ASN A 542 -3.76 -14.35 30.99
C ASN A 542 -2.54 -14.69 30.13
N ASP A 543 -2.66 -14.67 28.79
CA ASP A 543 -1.53 -14.96 27.91
C ASP A 543 -0.40 -13.97 28.16
N THR A 544 0.80 -14.50 28.37
CA THR A 544 2.02 -13.69 28.45
C THR A 544 2.54 -13.37 27.05
N GLN A 545 3.54 -12.49 26.97
CA GLN A 545 4.25 -12.24 25.71
C GLN A 545 4.75 -13.55 25.06
N MET A 546 5.29 -14.48 25.86
CA MET A 546 5.82 -15.75 25.32
C MET A 546 4.70 -16.64 24.78
N ASP A 547 3.55 -16.67 25.47
CA ASP A 547 2.39 -17.45 25.05
C ASP A 547 1.86 -16.94 23.71
N VAL A 548 1.72 -15.62 23.58
CA VAL A 548 1.29 -14.96 22.34
C VAL A 548 2.24 -15.26 21.18
N GLU A 549 3.55 -15.13 21.39
CA GLU A 549 4.56 -15.40 20.35
C GLU A 549 4.61 -16.88 19.94
N ALA A 550 4.28 -17.80 20.84
CA ALA A 550 4.25 -19.24 20.55
C ALA A 550 2.95 -19.71 19.88
N GLN A 551 1.81 -19.11 20.23
CA GLN A 551 0.48 -19.59 19.84
C GLN A 551 -0.11 -18.84 18.65
N LEU A 552 0.17 -17.54 18.51
CA LEU A 552 -0.41 -16.71 17.45
C LEU A 552 0.52 -16.59 16.25
N HIS A 553 -0.07 -16.63 15.05
CA HIS A 553 0.63 -16.26 13.83
C HIS A 553 0.77 -14.73 13.74
N LEU A 554 1.88 -14.20 14.24
CA LEU A 554 2.18 -12.78 14.25
C LEU A 554 2.73 -12.31 12.88
N PRO A 555 2.03 -11.42 12.14
CA PRO A 555 2.50 -10.93 10.85
C PRO A 555 3.73 -10.01 10.94
N ALA A 556 4.35 -9.73 9.79
CA ALA A 556 5.47 -8.79 9.71
C ALA A 556 5.05 -7.33 9.98
N THR A 557 3.81 -6.97 9.65
CA THR A 557 3.25 -5.63 9.87
C THR A 557 2.64 -5.49 11.26
N PRO A 558 2.60 -4.27 11.84
CA PRO A 558 2.01 -4.04 13.16
C PRO A 558 0.62 -4.66 13.37
N ARG A 559 0.42 -5.32 14.51
CA ARG A 559 -0.88 -5.79 15.00
C ARG A 559 -1.07 -5.41 16.45
N LEU A 560 -2.32 -5.11 16.82
CA LEU A 560 -2.72 -4.92 18.21
C LEU A 560 -3.31 -6.24 18.70
N ILE A 561 -2.66 -6.84 19.68
CA ILE A 561 -3.14 -8.03 20.38
C ILE A 561 -4.03 -7.55 21.52
N MET A 562 -5.28 -7.97 21.47
CA MET A 562 -6.35 -7.62 22.39
C MET A 562 -6.57 -8.81 23.31
N LEU A 563 -6.25 -8.65 24.60
CA LEU A 563 -6.33 -9.72 25.59
C LEU A 563 -7.68 -9.65 26.31
N GLY A 564 -8.53 -10.65 26.10
CA GLY A 564 -9.88 -10.69 26.65
C GLY A 564 -10.74 -11.83 26.08
N SER A 565 -12.00 -11.88 26.49
CA SER A 565 -12.95 -12.90 26.01
C SER A 565 -13.46 -12.62 24.59
N SER A 566 -13.40 -11.35 24.15
CA SER A 566 -13.72 -10.92 22.78
C SER A 566 -13.01 -9.60 22.49
N LEU A 567 -12.99 -9.16 21.22
CA LEU A 567 -12.43 -7.86 20.83
C LEU A 567 -13.14 -6.68 21.53
N LEU A 568 -14.46 -6.81 21.78
CA LEU A 568 -15.26 -5.80 22.47
C LEU A 568 -15.11 -5.85 24.00
N ALA A 569 -14.65 -6.97 24.56
CA ALA A 569 -14.48 -7.21 25.99
C ALA A 569 -13.01 -7.43 26.38
N SER A 570 -12.09 -6.79 25.65
CA SER A 570 -10.66 -6.82 25.94
C SER A 570 -10.26 -5.75 26.95
N SER A 571 -9.27 -6.05 27.79
CA SER A 571 -8.86 -5.19 28.91
C SER A 571 -7.35 -4.99 29.04
N LYS A 572 -6.55 -5.77 28.30
CA LYS A 572 -5.10 -5.59 28.21
C LYS A 572 -4.67 -5.65 26.75
N TRP A 573 -3.51 -5.05 26.49
CA TRP A 573 -3.06 -4.79 25.13
C TRP A 573 -1.59 -5.07 24.95
N MET A 574 -1.24 -5.67 23.82
CA MET A 574 0.15 -5.78 23.36
C MET A 574 0.22 -5.38 21.89
N VAL A 575 1.37 -4.93 21.42
CA VAL A 575 1.61 -4.63 20.00
C VAL A 575 2.71 -5.52 19.48
N SER A 576 2.50 -6.15 18.33
CA SER A 576 3.49 -7.00 17.65
C SER A 576 3.91 -6.44 16.30
N ILE A 577 5.18 -6.68 15.92
CA ILE A 577 5.80 -6.31 14.65
C ILE A 577 6.84 -7.39 14.31
N GLU A 578 7.00 -7.76 13.04
CA GLU A 578 8.00 -8.76 12.60
C GLU A 578 7.95 -10.08 13.39
N GLY A 579 6.74 -10.56 13.68
CA GLY A 579 6.56 -11.84 14.37
C GLY A 579 6.83 -11.81 15.87
N ARG A 580 7.06 -10.65 16.49
CA ARG A 580 7.39 -10.51 17.91
C ARG A 580 6.50 -9.51 18.61
N VAL A 581 6.24 -9.70 19.90
CA VAL A 581 5.61 -8.69 20.76
C VAL A 581 6.65 -7.64 21.11
N VAL A 582 6.40 -6.42 20.63
CA VAL A 582 7.35 -5.32 20.75
C VAL A 582 7.02 -4.41 21.92
N CYS A 583 5.73 -4.24 22.26
CA CYS A 583 5.26 -3.42 23.38
C CYS A 583 4.16 -4.15 24.16
N VAL A 584 4.25 -4.13 25.49
CA VAL A 584 3.18 -4.57 26.41
C VAL A 584 2.68 -3.33 27.12
N LEU A 585 1.37 -3.05 27.05
CA LEU A 585 0.80 -1.85 27.66
C LEU A 585 0.43 -2.11 29.12
N GLU A 586 0.44 -1.04 29.91
CA GLU A 586 0.11 -1.09 31.33
C GLU A 586 -1.37 -1.46 31.57
N ASN A 587 -1.65 -2.11 32.70
CA ASN A 587 -2.97 -2.65 33.07
C ASN A 587 -4.12 -1.61 33.17
N GLN A 588 -3.84 -0.32 32.99
CA GLN A 588 -4.83 0.77 33.01
C GLN A 588 -4.96 1.49 31.67
N SER A 589 -4.29 1.00 30.62
CA SER A 589 -4.39 1.59 29.29
C SER A 589 -5.76 1.28 28.68
N ASP A 590 -6.41 2.28 28.10
CA ASP A 590 -7.63 2.12 27.33
C ASP A 590 -7.33 1.75 25.86
N PHE A 591 -8.37 1.44 25.09
CA PHE A 591 -8.28 1.13 23.68
C PHE A 591 -7.69 2.30 22.87
N ALA A 592 -7.98 3.55 23.24
CA ALA A 592 -7.44 4.72 22.57
C ALA A 592 -5.92 4.80 22.72
N ALA A 593 -5.39 4.55 23.92
CA ALA A 593 -3.96 4.42 24.19
C ALA A 593 -3.34 3.26 23.39
N ALA A 594 -4.01 2.10 23.35
CA ALA A 594 -3.55 0.94 22.60
C ALA A 594 -3.48 1.19 21.09
N LEU A 595 -4.52 1.83 20.54
CA LEU A 595 -4.57 2.23 19.14
C LEU A 595 -3.50 3.29 18.82
N SER A 596 -3.19 4.17 19.76
CA SER A 596 -2.13 5.18 19.61
C SER A 596 -0.76 4.54 19.48
N VAL A 597 -0.46 3.51 20.28
CA VAL A 597 0.79 2.75 20.14
C VAL A 597 0.82 2.01 18.80
N LEU A 598 -0.25 1.28 18.44
CA LEU A 598 -0.34 0.58 17.17
C LEU A 598 -0.12 1.52 15.97
N PHE A 599 -0.84 2.64 15.94
CA PHE A 599 -0.76 3.58 14.83
C PHE A 599 0.60 4.29 14.80
N GLY A 600 1.14 4.62 15.97
CA GLY A 600 2.46 5.22 16.12
C GLY A 600 3.57 4.37 15.50
N CYS A 601 3.50 3.04 15.61
CA CYS A 601 4.47 2.10 15.03
C CYS A 601 4.66 2.29 13.51
N PHE A 602 3.63 2.67 12.75
CA PHE A 602 3.75 2.90 11.31
C PHE A 602 4.66 4.07 10.95
N TYR A 603 4.71 5.08 11.82
CA TYR A 603 5.53 6.27 11.60
C TYR A 603 6.88 6.12 12.27
N VAL A 604 6.90 5.75 13.55
CA VAL A 604 8.11 5.61 14.35
C VAL A 604 9.05 4.60 13.71
N PHE A 605 8.58 3.41 13.35
CA PHE A 605 9.44 2.35 12.78
C PHE A 605 9.47 2.34 11.24
N ASN A 606 9.01 3.41 10.60
CA ASN A 606 8.97 3.51 9.14
C ASN A 606 8.32 2.30 8.45
N THR A 607 7.12 1.92 8.87
CA THR A 607 6.44 0.74 8.30
C THR A 607 5.25 1.17 7.44
N GLU A 608 5.08 0.50 6.30
CA GLU A 608 3.92 0.71 5.44
C GLU A 608 2.64 0.20 6.12
N TYR A 609 1.50 0.80 5.79
CA TYR A 609 0.21 0.25 6.19
C TYR A 609 -0.01 -1.12 5.56
N GLN A 610 -0.50 -2.08 6.35
CA GLN A 610 -0.88 -3.37 5.82
C GLN A 610 -2.02 -3.22 4.81
N GLU A 611 -1.90 -3.93 3.69
CA GLU A 611 -2.89 -3.88 2.61
C GLU A 611 -4.28 -4.33 3.09
N THR A 612 -4.32 -5.31 4.00
CA THR A 612 -5.54 -5.93 4.51
C THR A 612 -6.39 -4.99 5.37
N ALA A 613 -5.82 -3.89 5.89
CA ALA A 613 -6.52 -2.86 6.68
C ALA A 613 -6.22 -1.42 6.20
N SER A 614 -5.80 -1.29 4.94
CA SER A 614 -5.29 -0.03 4.37
C SER A 614 -6.32 1.11 4.39
N ALA A 615 -7.60 0.81 4.13
CA ALA A 615 -8.65 1.83 4.11
C ALA A 615 -8.98 2.31 5.53
N THR A 616 -9.06 1.39 6.49
CA THR A 616 -9.26 1.75 7.91
C THR A 616 -8.09 2.58 8.44
N LEU A 617 -6.84 2.19 8.16
CA LEU A 617 -5.66 2.95 8.59
C LEU A 617 -5.60 4.33 7.94
N GLU A 618 -5.95 4.44 6.66
CA GLU A 618 -6.06 5.73 5.99
C GLU A 618 -7.18 6.59 6.61
N LEU A 619 -8.33 6.02 6.98
CA LEU A 619 -9.37 6.74 7.69
C LEU A 619 -8.88 7.24 9.06
N ILE A 620 -8.23 6.38 9.85
CA ILE A 620 -7.64 6.76 11.14
C ILE A 620 -6.67 7.92 10.94
N GLN A 621 -5.77 7.82 9.97
CA GLN A 621 -4.79 8.86 9.64
C GLN A 621 -5.46 10.19 9.30
N ARG A 622 -6.41 10.19 8.36
CA ARG A 622 -6.95 11.41 7.75
C ARG A 622 -8.04 12.05 8.61
N PHE A 623 -8.89 11.24 9.22
CA PHE A 623 -10.09 11.69 9.92
C PHE A 623 -9.91 11.75 11.44
N LEU A 624 -9.25 10.76 12.05
CA LEU A 624 -9.05 10.75 13.51
C LEU A 624 -7.81 11.55 13.90
N VAL A 625 -6.66 11.26 13.29
CA VAL A 625 -5.36 11.87 13.63
C VAL A 625 -5.12 13.20 12.89
N GLY A 626 -5.70 13.37 11.70
CA GLY A 626 -5.60 14.62 10.93
C GLY A 626 -4.32 14.78 10.08
N ILE A 627 -3.54 13.71 9.86
CA ILE A 627 -2.32 13.77 9.03
C ILE A 627 -2.69 13.68 7.54
N ASN A 628 -2.58 14.81 6.83
CA ASN A 628 -2.99 14.95 5.43
C ASN A 628 -2.03 15.81 4.57
N PRO A 629 -0.71 15.52 4.49
CA PRO A 629 0.24 16.28 3.67
C PRO A 629 -0.10 16.26 2.18
N ASN A 630 0.35 17.30 1.45
CA ASN A 630 -0.04 17.60 0.06
C ASN A 630 0.22 16.47 -0.95
N GLU A 631 1.22 15.62 -0.69
CA GLU A 631 1.64 14.53 -1.57
C GLU A 631 2.08 13.30 -0.76
N GLY A 632 2.07 12.13 -1.41
CA GLY A 632 2.46 10.84 -0.84
C GLY A 632 1.28 10.06 -0.24
N THR A 633 1.58 8.88 0.31
CA THR A 633 0.64 8.02 1.02
C THR A 633 1.45 6.99 1.82
N LYS A 634 0.93 6.49 2.94
CA LYS A 634 1.51 5.33 3.66
C LYS A 634 1.03 3.97 3.11
N CYS A 635 0.06 3.99 2.19
CA CYS A 635 -0.45 2.81 1.48
C CYS A 635 0.24 2.66 0.12
N SER A 636 1.08 1.64 -0.04
CA SER A 636 1.76 1.34 -1.32
C SER A 636 0.80 0.98 -2.46
N SER A 637 -0.46 0.63 -2.16
CA SER A 637 -1.54 0.36 -3.12
C SER A 637 -1.94 1.54 -4.02
N TYR A 638 -1.56 2.77 -3.68
CA TYR A 638 -1.88 3.96 -4.47
C TYR A 638 -0.70 4.50 -5.30
N LEU A 639 0.47 3.83 -5.30
CA LEU A 639 1.62 4.30 -6.07
C LEU A 639 1.44 4.11 -7.59
N ASP A 640 1.75 5.18 -8.32
CA ASP A 640 1.50 5.35 -9.74
C ASP A 640 2.60 4.75 -10.63
N SER A 641 2.89 3.45 -10.49
CA SER A 641 3.67 2.69 -11.47
C SER A 641 3.45 1.19 -11.28
N GLU A 642 3.02 0.52 -12.36
CA GLU A 642 2.98 -0.95 -12.57
C GLU A 642 3.08 -1.79 -11.29
N ALA A 643 1.94 -2.30 -10.81
CA ALA A 643 1.91 -3.41 -9.84
C ALA A 643 2.92 -3.23 -8.69
N GLY A 644 2.75 -2.15 -7.91
CA GLY A 644 3.67 -1.78 -6.84
C GLY A 644 3.91 -2.99 -5.93
N VAL A 645 5.17 -3.45 -5.90
CA VAL A 645 5.57 -4.55 -5.05
C VAL A 645 5.85 -3.99 -3.66
N SER A 646 5.17 -4.50 -2.63
CA SER A 646 5.45 -4.15 -1.24
C SER A 646 6.93 -4.42 -0.94
N ARG A 647 7.67 -3.42 -0.46
CA ARG A 647 9.13 -3.51 -0.26
C ARG A 647 9.55 -4.51 0.81
N ARG A 648 8.65 -4.79 1.77
CA ARG A 648 8.91 -5.73 2.87
C ARG A 648 8.42 -7.14 2.57
N THR A 649 7.38 -7.29 1.74
CA THR A 649 6.75 -8.60 1.50
C THR A 649 6.93 -9.13 0.08
N GLY A 650 7.41 -8.31 -0.85
CA GLY A 650 7.62 -8.72 -2.24
C GLY A 650 6.32 -8.98 -3.03
N ARG A 651 5.14 -8.63 -2.49
CA ARG A 651 3.84 -8.88 -3.13
C ARG A 651 3.35 -7.72 -3.98
N VAL A 652 2.79 -8.04 -5.15
CA VAL A 652 2.14 -7.10 -6.07
C VAL A 652 0.83 -6.59 -5.47
N VAL A 653 0.68 -5.27 -5.38
CA VAL A 653 -0.47 -4.62 -4.76
C VAL A 653 -1.48 -4.16 -5.82
N GLN A 654 -2.78 -4.38 -5.57
CA GLN A 654 -3.88 -3.88 -6.41
C GLN A 654 -4.35 -2.49 -5.93
N ARG A 655 -4.71 -1.61 -6.89
CA ARG A 655 -5.29 -0.29 -6.60
C ARG A 655 -6.66 -0.44 -5.93
N LYS A 656 -6.83 0.12 -4.72
CA LYS A 656 -8.16 0.41 -4.17
C LYS A 656 -8.63 1.78 -4.67
N THR A 657 -9.91 1.89 -5.02
CA THR A 657 -10.59 3.18 -5.23
C THR A 657 -10.63 3.96 -3.91
N ASP A 658 -10.71 5.30 -3.96
CA ASP A 658 -10.72 6.22 -2.80
C ASP A 658 -11.99 6.08 -1.94
N ALA A 659 -12.21 4.88 -1.38
CA ALA A 659 -13.38 4.50 -0.59
C ALA A 659 -13.46 5.30 0.72
N VAL A 660 -12.31 5.75 1.23
CA VAL A 660 -12.23 6.59 2.43
C VAL A 660 -12.85 7.96 2.16
N ALA A 661 -12.55 8.60 1.02
CA ALA A 661 -13.17 9.88 0.70
C ALA A 661 -14.69 9.78 0.58
N THR A 662 -15.21 8.70 -0.03
CA THR A 662 -16.65 8.45 -0.13
C THR A 662 -17.28 8.26 1.25
N PHE A 663 -16.70 7.40 2.10
CA PHE A 663 -17.23 7.17 3.45
C PHE A 663 -17.23 8.46 4.29
N LEU A 664 -16.16 9.26 4.22
CA LEU A 664 -16.10 10.54 4.94
C LEU A 664 -17.15 11.52 4.45
N LYS A 665 -17.37 11.58 3.12
CA LYS A 665 -18.44 12.38 2.54
C LYS A 665 -19.80 11.96 3.10
N ASP A 666 -20.13 10.67 3.02
CA ASP A 666 -21.40 10.10 3.50
C ASP A 666 -21.60 10.36 5.00
N LEU A 667 -20.56 10.19 5.81
CA LEU A 667 -20.59 10.47 7.26
C LEU A 667 -20.83 11.96 7.55
N THR A 668 -20.22 12.86 6.77
CA THR A 668 -20.37 14.32 6.98
C THR A 668 -21.71 14.87 6.49
N GLU A 669 -22.21 14.35 5.37
CA GLU A 669 -23.48 14.73 4.73
C GLU A 669 -24.69 14.05 5.36
N PHE A 670 -24.49 13.09 6.27
CA PHE A 670 -25.57 12.43 6.97
C PHE A 670 -26.44 13.43 7.76
N GLU A 671 -27.74 13.43 7.45
CA GLU A 671 -28.78 14.13 8.20
C GLU A 671 -29.14 13.29 9.43
N TRP A 672 -28.93 13.87 10.61
CA TRP A 672 -28.97 13.17 11.90
C TRP A 672 -30.37 12.97 12.46
#